data_AF-A0A960UMT5-F1
#
_entry.id   AF-A0A960UMT5-F1
#
_cell.length_a   1.000
_cell.length_b   1.000
_cell.length_c   1.000
_cell.angle_alpha   90.00
_cell.angle_beta   90.00
_cell.angle_gamma   90.00
#
_symmetry.space_group_name_H-M   'P 1'
#
loop_
_entity.id
_entity.type
_entity.pdbx_description
1 polymer ?
#
loop_
_entity_poly.entity_id
_entity_poly.type
_entity_poly.pdbx_seq_one_letter_code
_entity_poly.pdbx_strand_id
1 'polypeptide(L)'
;MPLSFKQYLKAAPVEKEPTKTEESKDRYFERAEEHFFAERYNTSLALFLKVLESNPEDGRAHSYCGDIYLIQGNLDRAMHHFRIAAEVGPEKHKALFRMGQIAYLRKDARSANEYLQQSLDLSPDFAPSVFYLGLVAWKLEDQKTEAAIQWEKYLSLRPQDPQKVAIREAIAFLRKPPAAESKEETNNPSEENAQESAPVDLDRLLRSVDPARPGSDASTTPGSVQNPAQDGAKEQATDNAENTQKNEVDKTNDPEVTKESGSETSVSDLDKNNTDATDPGSSAKTDVKNNQENDEVAAIARSLQGNPERLSTILNLAEIFRDQGQSDKAEKLLEASAKYNDSPKLHTALAEQKAKNGKEKEAREILRKQIQRKDLGESSKSSAALALARLSDSNDPAAKEDYSLAMEQLSRNQSFQSLSSAEQNEYRTLLGRDAFQAGNTAEAYKQALQILKQDPSDRKGLILAAQVAKTSNTPTSFEVYEERIRSVYGKDPDMMTALAEIYSRDDAEKAAKILQEVARDNPDHLPSQIALYRMELSANPDRARNRLQSLVNKHPENSQVLALYIDAEIAAGHRSDALLNLLRRAYRKEQSAPGSFPLLNQWMKQLSPEDAKSVQEPAAKDPSQDPSKEEKAPGKGEQVP
;
A
#
# COMPACT_ATOMS: atom_id res chain seq x y z
N MET A 1 8.48 42.59 -43.62
CA MET A 1 7.25 41.83 -43.90
C MET A 1 7.47 40.40 -43.44
N PRO A 2 6.69 39.86 -42.49
CA PRO A 2 6.86 38.47 -42.09
C PRO A 2 6.26 37.56 -43.18
N LEU A 3 7.02 36.51 -43.51
CA LEU A 3 6.74 35.53 -44.57
C LEU A 3 5.49 34.70 -44.25
N SER A 4 4.79 34.24 -45.29
CA SER A 4 3.55 33.45 -45.12
C SER A 4 3.82 32.01 -44.65
N PHE A 5 2.90 31.47 -43.85
CA PHE A 5 2.89 30.11 -43.26
C PHE A 5 3.21 28.97 -44.24
N LYS A 6 2.92 29.15 -45.54
CA LYS A 6 3.25 28.17 -46.60
C LYS A 6 4.74 28.08 -46.95
N GLN A 7 5.56 29.09 -46.61
CA GLN A 7 7.02 29.05 -46.82
C GLN A 7 7.77 28.42 -45.65
N TYR A 8 7.15 28.32 -44.47
CA TYR A 8 7.73 27.65 -43.29
C TYR A 8 7.76 26.12 -43.45
N LEU A 9 6.80 25.55 -44.17
CA LEU A 9 6.73 24.10 -44.43
C LEU A 9 7.72 23.58 -45.49
N LYS A 10 8.46 24.46 -46.17
CA LYS A 10 9.45 24.06 -47.21
C LYS A 10 10.90 24.08 -46.73
N ALA A 11 11.17 24.49 -45.50
CA ALA A 11 12.48 24.42 -44.88
C ALA A 11 12.46 23.36 -43.77
N ALA A 12 12.43 22.09 -44.17
CA ALA A 12 12.65 20.98 -43.25
C ALA A 12 14.09 21.03 -42.70
N PRO A 13 14.29 20.90 -41.38
CA PRO A 13 15.49 20.31 -40.83
C PRO A 13 15.20 18.86 -40.44
N VAL A 14 15.92 17.95 -41.11
CA VAL A 14 16.46 16.67 -40.62
C VAL A 14 15.70 16.03 -39.46
N GLU A 15 14.94 14.98 -39.78
CA GLU A 15 14.51 13.96 -38.82
C GLU A 15 15.73 13.52 -37.99
N LYS A 16 15.73 13.85 -36.70
CA LYS A 16 16.65 13.23 -35.76
C LYS A 16 16.13 11.83 -35.52
N GLU A 17 16.91 10.81 -35.89
CA GLU A 17 16.67 9.44 -35.45
C GLU A 17 16.45 9.43 -33.92
N PRO A 18 15.38 8.75 -33.43
CA PRO A 18 15.12 8.69 -32.01
C PRO A 18 16.31 8.05 -31.29
N THR A 19 16.76 8.67 -30.21
CA THR A 19 17.85 8.09 -29.40
C THR A 19 17.38 6.78 -28.77
N LYS A 20 18.28 5.80 -28.58
CA LYS A 20 17.97 4.47 -27.95
C LYS A 20 17.19 4.53 -26.64
N THR A 21 17.21 5.67 -25.94
CA THR A 21 16.48 5.95 -24.70
C THR A 21 15.02 6.36 -24.89
N GLU A 22 14.63 6.80 -26.09
CA GLU A 22 13.26 7.19 -26.44
C GLU A 22 12.50 5.95 -26.96
N GLU A 23 13.16 5.15 -27.80
CA GLU A 23 12.68 3.84 -28.26
C GLU A 23 12.41 2.85 -27.10
N SER A 24 13.11 2.98 -25.97
CA SER A 24 12.87 2.11 -24.82
C SER A 24 11.62 2.50 -24.02
N LYS A 25 11.23 3.78 -24.00
CA LYS A 25 10.07 4.31 -23.24
C LYS A 25 8.76 3.94 -23.89
N ASP A 26 8.64 4.22 -25.19
CA ASP A 26 7.43 3.89 -25.95
C ASP A 26 7.22 2.38 -25.94
N ARG A 27 8.29 1.59 -26.02
CA ARG A 27 8.23 0.13 -25.87
C ARG A 27 7.77 -0.35 -24.49
N TYR A 28 8.16 0.33 -23.40
CA TYR A 28 7.64 0.01 -22.06
C TYR A 28 6.18 0.42 -21.92
N PHE A 29 5.78 1.56 -22.47
CA PHE A 29 4.41 2.04 -22.47
C PHE A 29 3.49 1.09 -23.23
N GLU A 30 3.86 0.72 -24.46
CA GLU A 30 3.10 -0.21 -25.31
C GLU A 30 2.93 -1.59 -24.64
N ARG A 31 4.00 -2.14 -24.05
CA ARG A 31 3.87 -3.40 -23.27
C ARG A 31 3.01 -3.23 -22.03
N ALA A 32 3.12 -2.10 -21.33
CA ALA A 32 2.32 -1.84 -20.14
C ALA A 32 0.83 -1.81 -20.49
N GLU A 33 0.49 -1.18 -21.61
CA GLU A 33 -0.86 -1.09 -22.17
C GLU A 33 -1.38 -2.45 -22.66
N GLU A 34 -0.54 -3.24 -23.34
CA GLU A 34 -0.87 -4.63 -23.71
C GLU A 34 -1.22 -5.46 -22.46
N HIS A 35 -0.39 -5.37 -21.41
CA HIS A 35 -0.65 -6.05 -20.15
C HIS A 35 -1.88 -5.51 -19.41
N PHE A 36 -2.19 -4.21 -19.56
CA PHE A 36 -3.40 -3.61 -19.00
C PHE A 36 -4.65 -4.21 -19.65
N PHE A 37 -4.66 -4.28 -20.98
CA PHE A 37 -5.76 -4.85 -21.76
C PHE A 37 -5.88 -6.37 -21.64
N ALA A 38 -4.79 -7.06 -21.30
CA ALA A 38 -4.79 -8.47 -20.91
C ALA A 38 -5.22 -8.70 -19.44
N GLU A 39 -5.69 -7.67 -18.73
CA GLU A 39 -6.09 -7.68 -17.31
C GLU A 39 -4.97 -8.12 -16.34
N ARG A 40 -3.71 -8.06 -16.78
CA ARG A 40 -2.53 -8.36 -15.97
C ARG A 40 -2.05 -7.11 -15.23
N TYR A 41 -2.92 -6.59 -14.36
CA TYR A 41 -2.77 -5.26 -13.75
C TYR A 41 -1.48 -5.06 -12.96
N ASN A 42 -0.99 -6.09 -12.24
CA ASN A 42 0.27 -5.98 -11.49
C ASN A 42 1.49 -5.84 -12.42
N THR A 43 1.51 -6.59 -13.52
CA THR A 43 2.58 -6.50 -14.53
C THR A 43 2.50 -5.19 -15.29
N SER A 44 1.29 -4.77 -15.66
CA SER A 44 1.02 -3.49 -16.30
C SER A 44 1.48 -2.32 -15.43
N LEU A 45 1.10 -2.31 -14.15
CA LEU A 45 1.51 -1.28 -13.19
C LEU A 45 3.03 -1.21 -13.09
N ALA A 46 3.71 -2.35 -12.95
CA ALA A 46 5.18 -2.37 -12.89
C ALA A 46 5.84 -1.76 -14.15
N LEU A 47 5.26 -1.97 -15.33
CA LEU A 47 5.78 -1.40 -16.58
C LEU A 47 5.46 0.09 -16.73
N PHE A 48 4.25 0.53 -16.36
CA PHE A 48 3.92 1.96 -16.31
C PHE A 48 4.78 2.72 -15.30
N LEU A 49 5.13 2.08 -14.18
CA LEU A 49 6.07 2.66 -13.23
C LEU A 49 7.47 2.83 -13.83
N LYS A 50 7.95 1.90 -14.66
CA LYS A 50 9.20 2.09 -15.43
C LYS A 50 9.12 3.24 -16.43
N VAL A 51 7.95 3.44 -17.06
CA VAL A 51 7.74 4.64 -17.88
C VAL A 51 7.91 5.88 -17.02
N LEU A 52 7.25 5.92 -15.85
CA LEU A 52 7.28 7.05 -14.92
C LEU A 52 8.65 7.28 -14.28
N GLU A 53 9.50 6.26 -14.12
CA GLU A 53 10.90 6.43 -13.71
C GLU A 53 11.68 7.29 -14.71
N SER A 54 11.37 7.16 -16.00
CA SER A 54 12.05 7.87 -17.09
C SER A 54 11.35 9.17 -17.51
N ASN A 55 10.05 9.26 -17.31
CA ASN A 55 9.21 10.44 -17.52
C ASN A 55 8.18 10.56 -16.39
N PRO A 56 8.57 11.16 -15.25
CA PRO A 56 7.70 11.37 -14.09
C PRO A 56 6.39 12.10 -14.33
N GLU A 57 6.26 12.83 -15.43
CA GLU A 57 5.10 13.66 -15.77
C GLU A 57 4.32 13.08 -16.95
N ASP A 58 4.54 11.81 -17.32
CA ASP A 58 3.73 11.17 -18.34
C ASP A 58 2.29 11.00 -17.84
N GLY A 59 1.43 11.96 -18.21
CA GLY A 59 0.04 11.99 -17.80
C GLY A 59 -0.78 10.78 -18.30
N ARG A 60 -0.35 10.12 -19.38
CA ARG A 60 -1.01 8.89 -19.85
C ARG A 60 -0.65 7.73 -18.93
N ALA A 61 0.62 7.56 -18.58
CA ALA A 61 1.06 6.53 -17.64
C ALA A 61 0.43 6.73 -16.26
N HIS A 62 0.31 7.98 -15.80
CA HIS A 62 -0.45 8.30 -14.59
C HIS A 62 -1.94 7.96 -14.70
N SER A 63 -2.58 8.21 -15.84
CA SER A 63 -3.98 7.82 -16.05
C SER A 63 -4.15 6.29 -15.92
N TYR A 64 -3.28 5.52 -16.57
CA TYR A 64 -3.30 4.06 -16.48
C TYR A 64 -3.01 3.53 -15.06
N CYS A 65 -2.02 4.08 -14.36
CA CYS A 65 -1.79 3.76 -12.95
C CYS A 65 -3.04 4.06 -12.10
N GLY A 66 -3.69 5.21 -12.34
CA GLY A 66 -4.93 5.59 -11.68
C GLY A 66 -6.05 4.58 -11.92
N ASP A 67 -6.25 4.16 -13.17
CA ASP A 67 -7.25 3.16 -13.54
C ASP A 67 -6.95 1.79 -12.87
N ILE A 68 -5.69 1.36 -12.86
CA ILE A 68 -5.28 0.11 -12.19
C ILE A 68 -5.61 0.15 -10.70
N TYR A 69 -5.25 1.25 -10.01
CA TYR A 69 -5.54 1.38 -8.58
C TYR A 69 -7.04 1.48 -8.30
N LEU A 70 -7.81 2.11 -9.19
CA LEU A 70 -9.26 2.16 -9.09
C LEU A 70 -9.87 0.75 -9.17
N ILE A 71 -9.42 -0.07 -10.13
CA ILE A 71 -9.84 -1.47 -10.29
C ILE A 71 -9.49 -2.29 -9.04
N GLN A 72 -8.34 -2.03 -8.43
CA GLN A 72 -7.91 -2.68 -7.18
C GLN A 72 -8.65 -2.16 -5.92
N GLY A 73 -9.53 -1.16 -6.06
CA GLY A 73 -10.27 -0.55 -4.96
C GLY A 73 -9.44 0.44 -4.13
N ASN A 74 -8.21 0.76 -4.55
CA ASN A 74 -7.34 1.71 -3.86
C ASN A 74 -7.63 3.15 -4.30
N LEU A 75 -8.73 3.69 -3.77
CA LEU A 75 -9.27 4.98 -4.18
C LEU A 75 -8.31 6.16 -3.92
N ASP A 76 -7.50 6.12 -2.87
CA ASP A 76 -6.56 7.20 -2.54
C ASP A 76 -5.42 7.30 -3.55
N ARG A 77 -4.83 6.15 -3.92
CA ARG A 77 -3.77 6.13 -4.94
C ARG A 77 -4.31 6.46 -6.31
N ALA A 78 -5.51 5.98 -6.64
CA ALA A 78 -6.18 6.33 -7.88
C ALA A 78 -6.39 7.86 -7.99
N MET A 79 -6.94 8.49 -6.95
CA MET A 79 -7.19 9.94 -6.90
C MET A 79 -5.90 10.74 -7.11
N HIS A 80 -4.82 10.32 -6.45
CA HIS A 80 -3.52 10.98 -6.58
C HIS A 80 -2.99 10.94 -8.02
N HIS A 81 -3.02 9.78 -8.66
CA HIS A 81 -2.56 9.63 -10.04
C HIS A 81 -3.44 10.40 -11.04
N PHE A 82 -4.76 10.40 -10.86
CA PHE A 82 -5.64 11.20 -11.72
C PHE A 82 -5.46 12.70 -11.54
N ARG A 83 -5.15 13.18 -10.33
CA ARG A 83 -4.82 14.60 -10.11
C ARG A 83 -3.62 15.01 -10.97
N ILE A 84 -2.54 14.22 -10.95
CA ILE A 84 -1.36 14.51 -11.77
C ILE A 84 -1.74 14.45 -13.26
N ALA A 85 -2.47 13.42 -13.69
CA ALA A 85 -2.94 13.32 -15.08
C ALA A 85 -3.81 14.52 -15.51
N ALA A 86 -4.61 15.10 -14.62
CA ALA A 86 -5.39 16.31 -14.88
C ALA A 86 -4.51 17.57 -14.99
N GLU A 87 -3.37 17.62 -14.30
CA GLU A 87 -2.42 18.73 -14.35
C GLU A 87 -1.57 18.70 -15.63
N VAL A 88 -0.96 17.55 -15.95
CA VAL A 88 0.07 17.44 -16.99
C VAL A 88 -0.35 16.63 -18.23
N GLY A 89 -1.46 15.90 -18.17
CA GLY A 89 -1.87 14.98 -19.22
C GLY A 89 -2.54 15.64 -20.44
N PRO A 90 -2.49 14.99 -21.62
CA PRO A 90 -3.18 15.45 -22.82
C PRO A 90 -4.71 15.31 -22.74
N GLU A 91 -5.23 14.41 -21.88
CA GLU A 91 -6.66 14.10 -21.75
C GLU A 91 -7.24 14.51 -20.39
N LYS A 92 -7.01 15.77 -20.00
CA LYS A 92 -7.38 16.32 -18.67
C LYS A 92 -8.84 16.09 -18.29
N HIS A 93 -9.77 16.21 -19.24
CA HIS A 93 -11.20 16.00 -18.99
C HIS A 93 -11.52 14.58 -18.53
N LYS A 94 -10.81 13.55 -19.03
CA LYS A 94 -10.99 12.15 -18.61
C LYS A 94 -10.43 11.92 -17.20
N ALA A 95 -9.30 12.52 -16.88
CA ALA A 95 -8.73 12.46 -15.53
C ALA A 95 -9.65 13.12 -14.49
N LEU A 96 -10.20 14.31 -14.79
CA LEU A 96 -11.20 14.99 -13.95
C LEU A 96 -12.48 14.15 -13.80
N PHE A 97 -12.94 13.51 -14.86
CA PHE A 97 -14.05 12.57 -14.78
C PHE A 97 -13.77 11.42 -13.79
N ARG A 98 -12.59 10.81 -13.86
CA ARG A 98 -12.18 9.73 -12.95
C ARG A 98 -12.09 10.22 -11.49
N MET A 99 -11.62 11.44 -11.26
CA MET A 99 -11.66 12.06 -9.94
C MET A 99 -13.11 12.23 -9.44
N GLY A 100 -14.03 12.66 -10.31
CA GLY A 100 -15.46 12.72 -10.02
C GLY A 100 -16.08 11.36 -9.69
N GLN A 101 -15.71 10.32 -10.44
CA GLN A 101 -16.11 8.94 -10.18
C GLN A 101 -15.63 8.45 -8.80
N ILE A 102 -14.37 8.74 -8.44
CA ILE A 102 -13.83 8.39 -7.12
C ILE A 102 -14.56 9.15 -6.00
N ALA A 103 -14.83 10.44 -6.18
CA ALA A 103 -15.59 11.22 -5.21
C ALA A 103 -17.02 10.67 -5.02
N TYR A 104 -17.67 10.25 -6.10
CA TYR A 104 -18.95 9.55 -6.05
C TYR A 104 -18.88 8.23 -5.24
N LEU A 105 -17.85 7.42 -5.48
CA LEU A 105 -17.62 6.16 -4.73
C LEU A 105 -17.42 6.43 -3.23
N ARG A 106 -16.76 7.55 -2.89
CA ARG A 106 -16.57 8.03 -1.51
C ARG A 106 -17.81 8.68 -0.89
N LYS A 107 -18.91 8.79 -1.63
CA LYS A 107 -20.15 9.48 -1.22
C LYS A 107 -19.94 10.99 -0.96
N ASP A 108 -18.93 11.59 -1.58
CA ASP A 108 -18.70 13.04 -1.54
C ASP A 108 -19.38 13.70 -2.75
N ALA A 109 -20.65 14.08 -2.58
CA ALA A 109 -21.45 14.70 -3.63
C ALA A 109 -20.84 16.02 -4.14
N ARG A 110 -20.28 16.82 -3.23
CA ARG A 110 -19.76 18.15 -3.54
C ARG A 110 -18.56 18.05 -4.47
N SER A 111 -17.56 17.26 -4.09
CA SER A 111 -16.37 17.08 -4.92
C SER A 111 -16.68 16.32 -6.21
N ALA A 112 -17.62 15.37 -6.18
CA ALA A 112 -18.06 14.68 -7.39
C ALA A 112 -18.63 15.66 -8.42
N ASN A 113 -19.59 16.50 -8.00
CA ASN A 113 -20.17 17.54 -8.87
C ASN A 113 -19.11 18.52 -9.39
N GLU A 114 -18.19 18.97 -8.53
CA GLU A 114 -17.13 19.89 -8.91
C GLU A 114 -16.22 19.31 -10.02
N TYR A 115 -15.68 18.09 -9.83
CA TYR A 115 -14.78 17.49 -10.81
C TYR A 115 -15.49 17.08 -12.11
N LEU A 116 -16.73 16.59 -12.02
CA LEU A 116 -17.54 16.26 -13.20
C LEU A 116 -17.90 17.51 -14.00
N GLN A 117 -18.19 18.63 -13.33
CA GLN A 117 -18.44 19.90 -14.00
C GLN A 117 -17.17 20.44 -14.66
N GLN A 118 -16.02 20.42 -13.97
CA GLN A 118 -14.73 20.81 -14.56
C GLN A 118 -14.37 19.94 -15.79
N SER A 119 -14.69 18.65 -15.76
CA SER A 119 -14.54 17.76 -16.91
C SER A 119 -15.39 18.24 -18.10
N LEU A 120 -16.64 18.64 -17.86
CA LEU A 120 -17.54 19.17 -18.88
C LEU A 120 -17.16 20.59 -19.35
N ASP A 121 -16.54 21.39 -18.50
CA ASP A 121 -16.03 22.71 -18.90
C ASP A 121 -14.89 22.57 -19.94
N LEU A 122 -14.09 21.50 -19.83
CA LEU A 122 -13.06 21.16 -20.81
C LEU A 122 -13.60 20.40 -22.03
N SER A 123 -14.62 19.55 -21.83
CA SER A 123 -15.26 18.78 -22.89
C SER A 123 -16.78 18.72 -22.69
N PRO A 124 -17.54 19.70 -23.23
CA PRO A 124 -18.97 19.85 -22.96
C PRO A 124 -19.85 18.66 -23.34
N ASP A 125 -19.38 17.85 -24.29
CA ASP A 125 -20.08 16.69 -24.85
C ASP A 125 -19.57 15.36 -24.27
N PHE A 126 -18.76 15.39 -23.20
CA PHE A 126 -18.22 14.19 -22.57
C PHE A 126 -19.30 13.44 -21.78
N ALA A 127 -20.00 12.56 -22.50
CA ALA A 127 -21.15 11.80 -22.00
C ALA A 127 -20.92 11.08 -20.65
N PRO A 128 -19.76 10.45 -20.36
CA PRO A 128 -19.54 9.80 -19.06
C PRO A 128 -19.70 10.75 -17.86
N SER A 129 -19.24 12.00 -17.96
CA SER A 129 -19.41 12.98 -16.88
C SER A 129 -20.87 13.38 -16.69
N VAL A 130 -21.63 13.53 -17.78
CA VAL A 130 -23.08 13.81 -17.73
C VAL A 130 -23.83 12.66 -17.04
N PHE A 131 -23.48 11.41 -17.36
CA PHE A 131 -24.08 10.24 -16.72
C PHE A 131 -23.84 10.20 -15.20
N TYR A 132 -22.60 10.47 -14.79
CA TYR A 132 -22.21 10.47 -13.39
C TYR A 132 -22.80 11.65 -12.60
N LEU A 133 -23.03 12.81 -13.22
CA LEU A 133 -23.80 13.89 -12.59
C LEU A 133 -25.24 13.42 -12.27
N GLY A 134 -25.88 12.68 -13.18
CA GLY A 134 -27.18 12.07 -12.92
C GLY A 134 -27.17 11.09 -11.74
N LEU A 135 -26.09 10.30 -11.60
CA LEU A 135 -25.91 9.40 -10.46
C LEU A 135 -25.71 10.14 -9.14
N VAL A 136 -24.91 11.21 -9.12
CA VAL A 136 -24.69 12.04 -7.94
C VAL A 136 -26.01 12.67 -7.49
N ALA A 137 -26.72 13.33 -8.42
CA ALA A 137 -28.00 13.96 -8.16
C ALA A 137 -29.02 12.97 -7.58
N TRP A 138 -29.13 11.76 -8.15
CA TRP A 138 -30.08 10.78 -7.65
C TRP A 138 -29.66 10.13 -6.32
N LYS A 139 -28.42 9.64 -6.21
CA LYS A 139 -28.02 8.76 -5.11
C LYS A 139 -27.44 9.47 -3.90
N LEU A 140 -26.84 10.64 -4.09
CA LEU A 140 -26.18 11.37 -3.00
C LEU A 140 -26.97 12.60 -2.58
N GLU A 141 -27.78 13.17 -3.47
CA GLU A 141 -28.50 14.44 -3.22
C GLU A 141 -30.04 14.31 -3.24
N ASP A 142 -30.58 13.14 -3.63
CA ASP A 142 -32.03 12.87 -3.80
C ASP A 142 -32.75 13.87 -4.75
N GLN A 143 -32.01 14.45 -5.70
CA GLN A 143 -32.50 15.39 -6.71
C GLN A 143 -32.99 14.64 -7.96
N LYS A 144 -34.14 13.98 -7.84
CA LYS A 144 -34.70 13.13 -8.92
C LYS A 144 -34.92 13.85 -10.25
N THR A 145 -35.41 15.10 -10.19
CA THR A 145 -35.65 15.91 -11.39
C THR A 145 -34.35 16.22 -12.13
N GLU A 146 -33.30 16.60 -11.39
CA GLU A 146 -32.00 16.92 -11.96
C GLU A 146 -31.35 15.67 -12.57
N ALA A 147 -31.42 14.53 -11.86
CA ALA A 147 -30.93 13.25 -12.37
C ALA A 147 -31.60 12.86 -13.71
N ALA A 148 -32.91 13.06 -13.83
CA ALA A 148 -33.64 12.81 -15.08
C ALA A 148 -33.17 13.74 -16.21
N ILE A 149 -32.93 15.03 -15.93
CA ILE A 149 -32.42 16.00 -16.91
C ILE A 149 -31.03 15.59 -17.41
N GLN A 150 -30.12 15.21 -16.51
CA GLN A 150 -28.78 14.79 -16.88
C GLN A 150 -28.80 13.51 -17.72
N TRP A 151 -29.63 12.52 -17.38
CA TRP A 151 -29.74 11.30 -18.19
C TRP A 151 -30.42 11.50 -19.54
N GLU A 152 -31.34 12.47 -19.68
CA GLU A 152 -31.85 12.87 -20.99
C GLU A 152 -30.75 13.49 -21.86
N LYS A 153 -29.92 14.36 -21.28
CA LYS A 153 -28.74 14.91 -21.95
C LYS A 153 -27.74 13.80 -22.32
N TYR A 154 -27.53 12.83 -21.45
CA TYR A 154 -26.68 11.66 -21.77
C TYR A 154 -27.21 10.91 -23.00
N LEU A 155 -28.52 10.63 -23.06
CA LEU A 155 -29.13 9.93 -24.20
C LEU A 155 -29.17 10.75 -25.49
N SER A 156 -29.13 12.08 -25.41
CA SER A 156 -28.97 12.93 -26.60
C SER A 156 -27.54 12.88 -27.15
N LEU A 157 -26.53 12.77 -26.27
CA LEU A 157 -25.12 12.58 -26.64
C LEU A 157 -24.82 11.16 -27.14
N ARG A 158 -25.48 10.13 -26.57
CA ARG A 158 -25.30 8.71 -26.91
C ARG A 158 -26.65 8.08 -27.33
N PRO A 159 -27.20 8.43 -28.51
CA PRO A 159 -28.52 7.96 -28.92
C PRO A 159 -28.58 6.46 -29.26
N GLN A 160 -27.43 5.81 -29.45
CA GLN A 160 -27.29 4.38 -29.75
C GLN A 160 -26.75 3.58 -28.57
N ASP A 161 -26.76 4.14 -27.36
CA ASP A 161 -26.31 3.41 -26.17
C ASP A 161 -27.13 2.10 -26.00
N PRO A 162 -26.47 0.92 -25.86
CA PRO A 162 -27.16 -0.36 -25.71
C PRO A 162 -28.14 -0.40 -24.53
N GLN A 163 -27.96 0.46 -23.53
CA GLN A 163 -28.76 0.53 -22.33
C GLN A 163 -29.77 1.67 -22.33
N LYS A 164 -29.96 2.35 -23.46
CA LYS A 164 -30.93 3.44 -23.63
C LYS A 164 -32.33 3.12 -23.11
N VAL A 165 -32.79 1.87 -23.23
CA VAL A 165 -34.09 1.43 -22.71
C VAL A 165 -34.12 1.51 -21.18
N ALA A 166 -33.12 0.95 -20.50
CA ALA A 166 -33.01 0.99 -19.05
C ALA A 166 -32.85 2.43 -18.52
N ILE A 167 -32.08 3.27 -19.22
CA ILE A 167 -31.94 4.69 -18.86
C ILE A 167 -33.27 5.44 -19.02
N ARG A 168 -34.06 5.16 -20.07
CA ARG A 168 -35.40 5.73 -20.27
C ARG A 168 -36.38 5.31 -19.18
N GLU A 169 -36.34 4.04 -18.77
CA GLU A 169 -37.15 3.54 -17.66
C GLU A 169 -36.77 4.25 -16.35
N ALA A 170 -35.47 4.45 -16.11
CA ALA A 170 -34.98 5.19 -14.96
C ALA A 170 -35.45 6.66 -14.98
N ILE A 171 -35.36 7.35 -16.12
CA ILE A 171 -35.90 8.72 -16.31
C ILE A 171 -37.40 8.75 -16.02
N ALA A 172 -38.18 7.78 -16.55
CA ALA A 172 -39.62 7.70 -16.33
C ALA A 172 -39.96 7.49 -14.85
N PHE A 173 -39.21 6.64 -14.15
CA PHE A 173 -39.35 6.43 -12.72
C PHE A 173 -39.04 7.70 -11.91
N LEU A 174 -37.95 8.39 -12.22
CA LEU A 174 -37.53 9.60 -11.52
C LEU A 174 -38.49 10.78 -11.72
N ARG A 175 -39.23 10.81 -12.83
CA ARG A 175 -40.25 11.82 -13.13
C ARG A 175 -41.63 11.52 -12.58
N LYS A 176 -41.90 10.30 -12.11
CA LYS A 176 -43.18 10.02 -11.45
C LYS A 176 -43.28 10.94 -10.21
N PRO A 177 -44.33 11.77 -10.10
CA PRO A 177 -44.56 12.47 -8.85
C PRO A 177 -44.71 11.42 -7.74
N PRO A 178 -44.23 11.70 -6.51
CA PRO A 178 -44.57 10.84 -5.37
C PRO A 178 -46.09 10.74 -5.37
N ALA A 179 -46.63 9.51 -5.35
CA ALA A 179 -48.06 9.28 -5.42
C ALA A 179 -48.74 10.23 -4.43
N ALA A 180 -49.39 11.26 -4.95
CA ALA A 180 -50.25 12.09 -4.15
C ALA A 180 -51.26 11.11 -3.55
N GLU A 181 -51.41 11.19 -2.23
CA GLU A 181 -52.51 10.63 -1.48
C GLU A 181 -53.82 11.01 -2.19
N SER A 182 -54.23 10.21 -3.17
CA SER A 182 -55.56 10.25 -3.75
C SER A 182 -56.43 9.49 -2.77
N LYS A 183 -56.76 10.18 -1.68
CA LYS A 183 -58.06 10.03 -1.04
C LYS A 183 -59.12 10.52 -2.03
N GLU A 184 -59.34 9.75 -3.09
CA GLU A 184 -60.62 9.76 -3.79
C GLU A 184 -61.20 8.36 -3.63
N GLU A 185 -62.08 8.27 -2.64
CA GLU A 185 -63.10 7.24 -2.54
C GLU A 185 -63.82 7.10 -3.88
N THR A 186 -63.48 6.07 -4.65
CA THR A 186 -64.47 5.41 -5.50
C THR A 186 -64.38 3.91 -5.28
N ASN A 187 -65.44 3.38 -4.67
CA ASN A 187 -65.67 1.96 -4.47
C ASN A 187 -65.61 1.19 -5.80
N ASN A 188 -64.61 0.34 -5.99
CA ASN A 188 -64.75 -0.91 -6.73
C ASN A 188 -63.61 -1.91 -6.39
N PRO A 189 -63.88 -3.14 -5.93
CA PRO A 189 -62.85 -4.12 -5.62
C PRO A 189 -62.60 -5.00 -6.86
N SER A 190 -61.76 -4.54 -7.78
CA SER A 190 -61.22 -5.38 -8.84
C SER A 190 -60.12 -4.64 -9.60
N GLU A 191 -58.88 -4.84 -9.18
CA GLU A 191 -57.70 -5.05 -10.04
C GLU A 191 -56.46 -5.23 -9.16
N GLU A 192 -56.30 -6.47 -8.71
CA GLU A 192 -55.07 -7.03 -8.18
C GLU A 192 -54.12 -7.29 -9.36
N ASN A 193 -53.26 -6.31 -9.68
CA ASN A 193 -51.94 -6.49 -10.33
C ASN A 193 -51.27 -5.14 -10.62
N ALA A 194 -50.93 -4.39 -9.58
CA ALA A 194 -49.82 -3.45 -9.66
C ALA A 194 -48.55 -4.21 -9.28
N GLN A 195 -47.92 -4.89 -10.24
CA GLN A 195 -46.52 -5.25 -10.11
C GLN A 195 -45.76 -3.93 -9.91
N GLU A 196 -45.28 -3.69 -8.69
CA GLU A 196 -44.20 -2.75 -8.44
C GLU A 196 -43.08 -3.11 -9.43
N SER A 197 -42.90 -2.26 -10.44
CA SER A 197 -41.81 -2.38 -11.39
C SER A 197 -40.51 -2.47 -10.60
N ALA A 198 -39.79 -3.58 -10.78
CA ALA A 198 -38.56 -3.88 -10.05
C ALA A 198 -37.62 -2.65 -9.99
N PRO A 199 -36.87 -2.46 -8.89
CA PRO A 199 -35.90 -1.38 -8.79
C PRO A 199 -34.95 -1.46 -9.98
N VAL A 200 -34.77 -0.34 -10.69
CA VAL A 200 -33.83 -0.22 -11.81
C VAL A 200 -32.49 -0.83 -11.40
N ASP A 201 -32.08 -1.90 -12.07
CA ASP A 201 -30.80 -2.58 -11.83
C ASP A 201 -29.66 -1.66 -12.24
N LEU A 202 -29.22 -0.85 -11.28
CA LEU A 202 -28.20 0.17 -11.47
C LEU A 202 -26.81 -0.44 -11.64
N ASP A 203 -26.58 -1.63 -11.10
CA ASP A 203 -25.32 -2.35 -11.28
C ASP A 203 -25.17 -2.82 -12.73
N ARG A 204 -26.29 -3.10 -13.41
CA ARG A 204 -26.30 -3.30 -14.86
C ARG A 204 -26.00 -1.99 -15.60
N LEU A 205 -26.55 -0.86 -15.14
CA LEU A 205 -26.33 0.45 -15.75
C LEU A 205 -24.88 0.95 -15.65
N LEU A 206 -24.24 0.75 -14.48
CA LEU A 206 -22.86 1.14 -14.22
C LEU A 206 -21.85 0.32 -15.04
N ARG A 207 -22.17 -0.94 -15.35
CA ARG A 207 -21.26 -1.87 -16.05
C ARG A 207 -20.97 -1.53 -17.51
N SER A 208 -21.71 -0.63 -18.16
CA SER A 208 -21.45 -0.20 -19.55
C SER A 208 -20.94 1.23 -19.70
N VAL A 209 -21.08 2.05 -18.65
CA VAL A 209 -20.62 3.44 -18.65
C VAL A 209 -19.23 3.56 -18.02
N ASP A 210 -18.64 2.44 -17.59
CA ASP A 210 -17.30 2.38 -17.04
C ASP A 210 -16.24 2.26 -18.16
N PRO A 211 -15.42 3.30 -18.41
CA PRO A 211 -14.34 3.21 -19.38
C PRO A 211 -13.19 2.28 -18.92
N ALA A 212 -13.28 1.66 -17.74
CA ALA A 212 -12.33 0.63 -17.30
C ALA A 212 -12.46 -0.70 -18.07
N ARG A 213 -13.48 -0.87 -18.93
CA ARG A 213 -13.59 -2.02 -19.81
C ARG A 213 -12.91 -1.72 -21.16
N PRO A 214 -11.79 -2.38 -21.48
CA PRO A 214 -11.15 -2.15 -22.76
C PRO A 214 -12.04 -2.67 -23.90
N GLY A 215 -12.45 -1.76 -24.80
CA GLY A 215 -13.24 -2.06 -25.99
C GLY A 215 -14.58 -1.31 -26.17
N SER A 216 -14.95 -0.37 -25.30
CA SER A 216 -16.25 0.34 -25.42
C SER A 216 -16.30 1.47 -26.45
N ASP A 217 -15.17 1.86 -27.07
CA ASP A 217 -15.15 2.83 -28.17
C ASP A 217 -15.19 2.12 -29.54
N ALA A 218 -16.34 1.54 -29.87
CA ALA A 218 -16.63 1.05 -31.21
C ALA A 218 -17.16 2.19 -32.11
N SER A 219 -16.26 3.08 -32.56
CA SER A 219 -16.35 3.75 -33.87
C SER A 219 -15.00 4.43 -34.18
N THR A 220 -14.04 3.71 -34.75
CA THR A 220 -13.67 3.82 -36.18
C THR A 220 -12.79 2.62 -36.58
N THR A 221 -13.09 1.98 -37.71
CA THR A 221 -12.40 0.80 -38.30
C THR A 221 -11.72 1.18 -39.63
N PRO A 222 -10.86 0.34 -40.30
CA PRO A 222 -10.73 -1.12 -40.17
C PRO A 222 -9.30 -1.75 -40.14
N GLY A 223 -9.21 -2.93 -39.53
CA GLY A 223 -8.07 -3.84 -39.61
C GLY A 223 -8.34 -5.21 -38.99
N SER A 224 -9.23 -5.99 -39.61
CA SER A 224 -9.47 -7.44 -39.44
C SER A 224 -9.64 -8.03 -38.04
N VAL A 225 -10.91 -8.19 -37.68
CA VAL A 225 -11.45 -9.16 -36.71
C VAL A 225 -11.23 -10.59 -37.23
N GLN A 226 -10.81 -11.51 -36.35
CA GLN A 226 -11.47 -12.81 -36.24
C GLN A 226 -11.68 -13.16 -34.76
N ASN A 227 -12.96 -13.20 -34.40
CA ASN A 227 -13.52 -13.69 -33.15
C ASN A 227 -13.47 -15.25 -33.17
N PRO A 228 -13.54 -15.91 -32.00
CA PRO A 228 -14.75 -16.69 -31.79
C PRO A 228 -15.36 -16.56 -30.39
N ALA A 229 -16.64 -16.22 -30.43
CA ALA A 229 -17.77 -16.63 -29.59
C ALA A 229 -17.49 -17.32 -28.23
N GLN A 230 -18.01 -16.67 -27.18
CA GLN A 230 -18.50 -17.31 -25.97
C GLN A 230 -19.75 -18.13 -26.27
N ASP A 231 -19.94 -19.25 -25.57
CA ASP A 231 -21.17 -19.48 -24.79
C ASP A 231 -21.05 -20.71 -23.86
N GLY A 232 -21.60 -20.58 -22.66
CA GLY A 232 -22.13 -21.71 -21.89
C GLY A 232 -21.46 -22.05 -20.56
N ALA A 233 -21.75 -21.28 -19.51
CA ALA A 233 -21.69 -21.78 -18.14
C ALA A 233 -22.97 -22.57 -17.80
N LYS A 234 -22.85 -23.78 -17.24
CA LYS A 234 -23.82 -24.37 -16.29
C LYS A 234 -23.13 -25.39 -15.38
N GLU A 235 -23.13 -25.10 -14.07
CA GLU A 235 -23.03 -26.10 -13.02
C GLU A 235 -24.33 -26.90 -12.94
N GLN A 236 -24.25 -28.23 -12.86
CA GLN A 236 -24.73 -29.07 -11.75
C GLN A 236 -24.64 -30.57 -12.11
N ALA A 237 -24.35 -31.36 -11.08
CA ALA A 237 -24.05 -32.77 -11.07
C ALA A 237 -25.18 -33.69 -11.56
N THR A 238 -24.83 -34.84 -12.15
CA THR A 238 -25.15 -36.20 -11.66
C THR A 238 -24.66 -37.28 -12.64
N ASP A 239 -24.01 -38.28 -12.06
CA ASP A 239 -23.94 -39.71 -12.42
C ASP A 239 -23.93 -40.23 -13.87
N ASN A 240 -22.91 -41.06 -14.09
CA ASN A 240 -22.91 -42.36 -14.76
C ASN A 240 -22.91 -42.49 -16.30
N ALA A 241 -22.00 -43.39 -16.67
CA ALA A 241 -22.05 -44.37 -17.75
C ALA A 241 -21.39 -44.04 -19.10
N GLU A 242 -20.26 -44.74 -19.28
CA GLU A 242 -19.94 -45.59 -20.43
C GLU A 242 -19.69 -44.96 -21.81
N ASN A 243 -18.40 -44.90 -22.12
CA ASN A 243 -17.76 -45.75 -23.13
C ASN A 243 -18.50 -45.92 -24.48
N THR A 244 -17.96 -45.32 -25.55
CA THR A 244 -17.60 -46.11 -26.74
C THR A 244 -16.62 -45.39 -27.66
N GLN A 245 -15.56 -46.12 -27.97
CA GLN A 245 -14.55 -45.88 -28.99
C GLN A 245 -15.12 -45.97 -30.42
N LYS A 246 -14.47 -45.26 -31.36
CA LYS A 246 -13.97 -45.71 -32.70
C LYS A 246 -13.48 -44.47 -33.47
N ASN A 247 -12.19 -44.24 -33.71
CA ASN A 247 -11.22 -44.88 -34.62
C ASN A 247 -11.68 -45.09 -36.06
N GLU A 248 -11.07 -44.32 -36.98
CA GLU A 248 -10.59 -44.61 -38.37
C GLU A 248 -10.31 -43.24 -39.03
N VAL A 249 -9.08 -42.78 -39.36
CA VAL A 249 -7.94 -43.28 -40.17
C VAL A 249 -8.23 -43.41 -41.67
N ASP A 250 -7.84 -42.39 -42.45
CA ASP A 250 -7.01 -42.43 -43.70
C ASP A 250 -7.05 -41.03 -44.36
N LYS A 251 -5.98 -40.25 -44.56
CA LYS A 251 -4.70 -40.35 -45.29
C LYS A 251 -4.77 -40.15 -46.83
N THR A 252 -3.82 -39.30 -47.28
CA THR A 252 -3.30 -39.01 -48.64
C THR A 252 -3.98 -37.87 -49.42
N ASN A 253 -3.30 -36.94 -50.11
CA ASN A 253 -1.89 -36.50 -50.20
C ASN A 253 -1.87 -35.19 -51.03
N ASP A 254 -1.00 -34.23 -50.68
CA ASP A 254 -0.15 -33.37 -51.54
C ASP A 254 0.05 -31.94 -50.98
N PRO A 255 1.31 -31.49 -50.78
CA PRO A 255 1.63 -30.14 -50.30
C PRO A 255 2.34 -29.26 -51.36
N GLU A 256 2.00 -27.96 -51.39
CA GLU A 256 2.84 -26.86 -51.91
C GLU A 256 2.89 -25.76 -50.83
N VAL A 257 3.99 -25.63 -50.06
CA VAL A 257 5.07 -24.61 -50.19
C VAL A 257 4.50 -23.17 -50.04
N THR A 258 4.78 -22.36 -49.00
CA THR A 258 6.05 -22.05 -48.31
C THR A 258 5.84 -21.20 -47.04
N LYS A 259 6.71 -21.42 -46.03
CA LYS A 259 7.32 -20.47 -45.05
C LYS A 259 6.45 -19.83 -43.96
N GLU A 260 6.88 -19.65 -42.70
CA GLU A 260 8.03 -20.10 -41.89
C GLU A 260 7.72 -19.59 -40.46
N SER A 261 7.82 -20.43 -39.42
CA SER A 261 8.25 -20.09 -38.05
C SER A 261 7.75 -21.14 -37.05
N GLY A 262 8.69 -21.73 -36.33
CA GLY A 262 8.44 -22.72 -35.30
C GLY A 262 9.76 -23.34 -34.86
N SER A 263 10.27 -22.81 -33.76
CA SER A 263 11.13 -23.46 -32.75
C SER A 263 11.83 -24.77 -33.11
N GLU A 264 13.13 -24.83 -32.87
CA GLU A 264 13.65 -25.78 -31.87
C GLU A 264 15.09 -25.44 -31.47
N THR A 265 15.39 -25.78 -30.23
CA THR A 265 16.64 -25.52 -29.54
C THR A 265 17.70 -26.53 -29.95
N SER A 266 18.88 -26.06 -30.39
CA SER A 266 20.15 -26.71 -30.09
C SER A 266 21.34 -25.86 -30.56
N VAL A 267 22.24 -25.61 -29.60
CA VAL A 267 23.69 -25.86 -29.64
C VAL A 267 24.50 -25.45 -30.88
N SER A 268 25.62 -24.79 -30.58
CA SER A 268 26.91 -24.71 -31.29
C SER A 268 27.20 -23.55 -32.25
N ASP A 269 28.22 -22.80 -31.83
CA ASP A 269 29.39 -22.33 -32.58
C ASP A 269 29.21 -21.16 -33.57
N LEU A 270 29.63 -19.98 -33.11
CA LEU A 270 30.87 -19.33 -33.58
C LEU A 270 31.24 -18.19 -32.63
N ASP A 271 31.83 -18.54 -31.48
CA ASP A 271 32.87 -17.72 -30.88
C ASP A 271 34.12 -18.59 -30.79
N LYS A 272 35.00 -18.45 -31.78
CA LYS A 272 36.39 -18.90 -31.69
C LYS A 272 37.24 -17.66 -31.55
N ASN A 273 37.64 -17.37 -30.32
CA ASN A 273 39.04 -17.28 -29.92
C ASN A 273 39.18 -16.93 -28.43
N ASN A 274 39.75 -17.89 -27.68
CA ASN A 274 40.73 -17.76 -26.59
C ASN A 274 40.49 -16.73 -25.46
N THR A 275 40.66 -17.03 -24.17
CA THR A 275 41.23 -18.19 -23.45
C THR A 275 41.01 -17.95 -21.96
N ASP A 276 40.71 -19.02 -21.23
CA ASP A 276 41.04 -19.32 -19.83
C ASP A 276 41.36 -18.16 -18.85
N ALA A 277 40.49 -18.02 -17.84
CA ALA A 277 40.88 -18.11 -16.42
C ALA A 277 39.64 -18.07 -15.50
N THR A 278 39.27 -19.24 -14.96
CA THR A 278 38.66 -19.49 -13.64
C THR A 278 37.92 -18.34 -12.92
N ASP A 279 36.58 -18.40 -12.93
CA ASP A 279 35.67 -17.52 -12.18
C ASP A 279 35.43 -18.02 -10.73
N PRO A 280 35.73 -17.24 -9.67
CA PRO A 280 35.23 -17.45 -8.33
C PRO A 280 33.80 -16.87 -8.21
N GLY A 281 32.82 -17.71 -8.53
CA GLY A 281 31.40 -17.37 -8.42
C GLY A 281 30.88 -17.39 -6.98
N SER A 282 30.50 -16.20 -6.47
CA SER A 282 29.17 -15.95 -5.87
C SER A 282 29.04 -14.53 -5.29
N SER A 283 30.13 -13.82 -4.99
CA SER A 283 30.08 -12.43 -4.52
C SER A 283 29.95 -11.42 -5.66
N ALA A 284 30.68 -11.63 -6.77
CA ALA A 284 30.73 -10.71 -7.89
C ALA A 284 29.39 -10.54 -8.63
N LYS A 285 28.54 -11.58 -8.70
CA LYS A 285 27.20 -11.46 -9.32
C LYS A 285 26.23 -10.64 -8.47
N THR A 286 26.30 -10.75 -7.15
CA THR A 286 25.56 -9.90 -6.20
C THR A 286 26.11 -8.48 -6.18
N ASP A 287 27.43 -8.31 -6.25
CA ASP A 287 28.08 -7.00 -6.26
C ASP A 287 27.83 -6.24 -7.58
N VAL A 288 27.83 -6.92 -8.72
CA VAL A 288 27.48 -6.33 -10.02
C VAL A 288 26.00 -5.97 -10.10
N LYS A 289 25.11 -6.82 -9.56
CA LYS A 289 23.66 -6.52 -9.49
C LYS A 289 23.37 -5.38 -8.52
N ASN A 290 24.03 -5.34 -7.36
CA ASN A 290 23.94 -4.24 -6.39
C ASN A 290 24.54 -2.95 -6.95
N ASN A 291 25.62 -3.01 -7.72
CA ASN A 291 26.21 -1.83 -8.37
C ASN A 291 25.32 -1.29 -9.50
N GLN A 292 24.74 -2.15 -10.34
CA GLN A 292 23.76 -1.72 -11.35
C GLN A 292 22.51 -1.12 -10.70
N GLU A 293 21.99 -1.74 -9.63
CA GLU A 293 20.83 -1.19 -8.89
C GLU A 293 21.15 0.15 -8.21
N ASN A 294 22.38 0.32 -7.70
CA ASN A 294 22.84 1.60 -7.14
C ASN A 294 23.00 2.67 -8.22
N ASP A 295 23.47 2.29 -9.42
CA ASP A 295 23.64 3.20 -10.55
C ASP A 295 22.31 3.67 -11.14
N GLU A 296 21.29 2.79 -11.19
CA GLU A 296 19.92 3.11 -11.61
C GLU A 296 19.25 4.09 -10.63
N VAL A 297 19.30 3.81 -9.32
CA VAL A 297 18.73 4.71 -8.29
C VAL A 297 19.44 6.06 -8.29
N ALA A 298 20.76 6.07 -8.47
CA ALA A 298 21.54 7.30 -8.58
C ALA A 298 21.28 8.05 -9.90
N ALA A 299 20.97 7.36 -11.00
CA ALA A 299 20.59 7.98 -12.26
C ALA A 299 19.19 8.61 -12.18
N ILE A 300 18.23 7.94 -11.53
CA ILE A 300 16.92 8.49 -11.21
C ILE A 300 17.08 9.72 -10.33
N ALA A 301 17.83 9.66 -9.22
CA ALA A 301 18.05 10.82 -8.36
C ALA A 301 18.72 12.01 -9.08
N ARG A 302 19.66 11.75 -10.00
CA ARG A 302 20.36 12.79 -10.78
C ARG A 302 19.49 13.41 -11.88
N SER A 303 18.60 12.65 -12.53
CA SER A 303 17.72 13.19 -13.58
C SER A 303 16.73 14.24 -13.06
N LEU A 304 16.62 14.38 -11.73
CA LEU A 304 15.66 15.19 -10.99
C LEU A 304 16.22 16.54 -10.51
N GLN A 305 17.50 16.85 -10.81
CA GLN A 305 18.29 17.99 -10.31
C GLN A 305 17.71 19.40 -10.58
N GLY A 306 16.65 19.54 -11.38
CA GLY A 306 16.14 20.84 -11.84
C GLY A 306 14.68 21.21 -11.53
N ASN A 307 13.82 20.28 -11.07
CA ASN A 307 12.36 20.52 -11.00
C ASN A 307 11.76 20.24 -9.61
N PRO A 308 11.41 21.28 -8.83
CA PRO A 308 10.75 21.16 -7.52
C PRO A 308 9.42 20.39 -7.53
N GLU A 309 8.73 20.32 -8.67
CA GLU A 309 7.47 19.59 -8.84
C GLU A 309 7.64 18.05 -8.75
N ARG A 310 8.86 17.53 -8.89
CA ARG A 310 9.17 16.08 -8.85
C ARG A 310 9.36 15.51 -7.45
N LEU A 311 9.29 16.32 -6.39
CA LEU A 311 9.31 15.83 -5.00
C LEU A 311 8.18 14.83 -4.75
N SER A 312 7.00 15.10 -5.31
CA SER A 312 5.85 14.20 -5.22
C SER A 312 6.18 12.84 -5.84
N THR A 313 6.79 12.81 -7.03
CA THR A 313 7.23 11.59 -7.71
C THR A 313 8.25 10.80 -6.90
N ILE A 314 9.26 11.46 -6.31
CA ILE A 314 10.27 10.80 -5.47
C ILE A 314 9.62 10.09 -4.29
N LEU A 315 8.70 10.79 -3.60
CA LEU A 315 7.98 10.23 -2.46
C LEU A 315 7.11 9.04 -2.90
N ASN A 316 6.42 9.15 -4.04
CA ASN A 316 5.59 8.06 -4.56
C ASN A 316 6.42 6.83 -4.96
N LEU A 317 7.56 7.03 -5.62
CA LEU A 317 8.42 5.92 -6.04
C LEU A 317 9.03 5.22 -4.81
N ALA A 318 9.40 5.98 -3.78
CA ALA A 318 9.81 5.40 -2.50
C ALA A 318 8.67 4.61 -1.84
N GLU A 319 7.43 5.10 -1.89
CA GLU A 319 6.25 4.37 -1.41
C GLU A 319 6.01 3.07 -2.20
N ILE A 320 6.16 3.11 -3.53
CA ILE A 320 6.05 1.93 -4.38
C ILE A 320 7.10 0.89 -4.01
N PHE A 321 8.37 1.29 -3.87
CA PHE A 321 9.43 0.38 -3.44
C PHE A 321 9.11 -0.23 -2.07
N ARG A 322 8.57 0.58 -1.15
CA ARG A 322 8.12 0.10 0.16
C ARG A 322 7.01 -0.95 0.03
N ASP A 323 6.01 -0.71 -0.81
CA ASP A 323 4.89 -1.63 -1.01
C ASP A 323 5.32 -2.94 -1.68
N GLN A 324 6.37 -2.91 -2.50
CA GLN A 324 7.00 -4.09 -3.08
C GLN A 324 7.92 -4.84 -2.10
N GLY A 325 7.99 -4.41 -0.83
CA GLY A 325 8.89 -4.97 0.18
C GLY A 325 10.37 -4.59 -0.03
N GLN A 326 10.67 -3.67 -0.94
CA GLN A 326 12.02 -3.22 -1.28
C GLN A 326 12.42 -2.01 -0.42
N SER A 327 12.38 -2.19 0.90
CA SER A 327 12.59 -1.12 1.89
C SER A 327 13.97 -0.44 1.78
N ASP A 328 15.00 -1.20 1.41
CA ASP A 328 16.36 -0.67 1.19
C ASP A 328 16.46 0.21 -0.07
N LYS A 329 15.71 -0.13 -1.13
CA LYS A 329 15.68 0.68 -2.36
C LYS A 329 14.96 2.01 -2.14
N ALA A 330 13.85 1.97 -1.38
CA ALA A 330 13.16 3.18 -0.94
C ALA A 330 14.09 4.10 -0.13
N GLU A 331 14.86 3.56 0.83
CA GLU A 331 15.83 4.36 1.60
C GLU A 331 16.89 4.98 0.70
N LYS A 332 17.54 4.19 -0.16
CA LYS A 332 18.59 4.67 -1.08
C LYS A 332 18.08 5.77 -2.01
N LEU A 333 16.86 5.63 -2.55
CA LEU A 333 16.25 6.64 -3.40
C LEU A 333 16.07 7.96 -2.65
N LEU A 334 15.51 7.90 -1.44
CA LEU A 334 15.29 9.08 -0.60
C LEU A 334 16.62 9.73 -0.19
N GLU A 335 17.63 8.95 0.20
CA GLU A 335 18.97 9.45 0.53
C GLU A 335 19.64 10.13 -0.66
N ALA A 336 19.61 9.49 -1.83
CA ALA A 336 20.19 10.05 -3.04
C ALA A 336 19.47 11.35 -3.45
N SER A 337 18.15 11.39 -3.28
CA SER A 337 17.34 12.58 -3.58
C SER A 337 17.59 13.73 -2.59
N ALA A 338 17.78 13.42 -1.30
CA ALA A 338 18.03 14.41 -0.25
C ALA A 338 19.36 15.17 -0.45
N LYS A 339 20.29 14.63 -1.24
CA LYS A 339 21.54 15.33 -1.63
C LYS A 339 21.30 16.51 -2.57
N TYR A 340 20.21 16.47 -3.33
CA TYR A 340 19.92 17.45 -4.39
C TYR A 340 18.66 18.28 -4.13
N ASN A 341 17.79 17.84 -3.22
CA ASN A 341 16.56 18.53 -2.86
C ASN A 341 16.44 18.63 -1.33
N ASP A 342 16.63 19.85 -0.80
CA ASP A 342 16.57 20.13 0.63
C ASP A 342 15.14 20.42 1.11
N SER A 343 14.19 19.53 0.76
CA SER A 343 12.79 19.69 1.15
C SER A 343 12.51 19.08 2.54
N PRO A 344 11.82 19.80 3.44
CA PRO A 344 11.40 19.27 4.74
C PRO A 344 10.59 17.97 4.65
N LYS A 345 9.72 17.85 3.62
CA LYS A 345 8.92 16.63 3.43
C LYS A 345 9.77 15.43 3.03
N LEU A 346 10.82 15.65 2.25
CA LEU A 346 11.75 14.60 1.83
C LEU A 346 12.56 14.09 3.03
N HIS A 347 13.06 15.00 3.86
CA HIS A 347 13.80 14.65 5.07
C HIS A 347 12.94 13.92 6.10
N THR A 348 11.68 14.33 6.29
CA THR A 348 10.73 13.58 7.12
C THR A 348 10.50 12.17 6.58
N ALA A 349 10.25 12.02 5.27
CA ALA A 349 10.04 10.71 4.65
C ALA A 349 11.29 9.80 4.73
N LEU A 350 12.49 10.38 4.54
CA LEU A 350 13.76 9.67 4.70
C LEU A 350 13.94 9.20 6.14
N ALA A 351 13.65 10.05 7.13
CA ALA A 351 13.74 9.68 8.54
C ALA A 351 12.78 8.53 8.89
N GLU A 352 11.52 8.61 8.46
CA GLU A 352 10.54 7.54 8.66
C GLU A 352 10.99 6.22 8.00
N GLN A 353 11.55 6.29 6.79
CA GLN A 353 12.06 5.11 6.09
C GLN A 353 13.27 4.50 6.78
N LYS A 354 14.21 5.33 7.26
CA LYS A 354 15.36 4.89 8.07
C LYS A 354 14.91 4.20 9.36
N ALA A 355 13.92 4.77 10.05
CA ALA A 355 13.36 4.15 11.25
C ALA A 355 12.76 2.77 10.95
N LYS A 356 12.02 2.62 9.85
CA LYS A 356 11.50 1.32 9.40
C LYS A 356 12.59 0.30 9.11
N ASN A 357 13.74 0.75 8.59
CA ASN A 357 14.92 -0.08 8.36
C ASN A 357 15.76 -0.32 9.63
N GLY A 358 15.26 0.05 10.81
CA GLY A 358 15.94 -0.14 12.10
C GLY A 358 17.04 0.90 12.41
N LYS A 359 17.19 1.94 11.57
CA LYS A 359 18.16 3.03 11.74
C LYS A 359 17.54 4.22 12.49
N GLU A 360 16.93 3.94 13.64
CA GLU A 360 16.14 4.91 14.42
C GLU A 360 16.97 6.10 14.92
N LYS A 361 18.25 5.89 15.25
CA LYS A 361 19.15 6.98 15.67
C LYS A 361 19.39 8.01 14.56
N GLU A 362 19.68 7.53 13.35
CA GLU A 362 19.87 8.39 12.18
C GLU A 362 18.57 9.14 11.85
N ALA A 363 17.43 8.46 11.92
CA ALA A 363 16.12 9.06 11.72
C ALA A 363 15.86 10.22 12.71
N ARG A 364 16.09 10.00 14.00
CA ARG A 364 15.93 11.04 15.03
C ARG A 364 16.87 12.22 14.82
N GLU A 365 18.11 11.98 14.39
CA GLU A 365 19.07 13.04 14.09
C GLU A 365 18.62 13.93 12.93
N ILE A 366 18.09 13.35 11.85
CA ILE A 366 17.54 14.10 10.70
C ILE A 366 16.41 15.03 11.17
N LEU A 367 15.47 14.50 11.96
CA LEU A 367 14.32 15.25 12.45
C LEU A 367 14.71 16.34 13.46
N ARG A 368 15.64 16.05 14.39
CA ARG A 368 16.22 17.06 15.30
C ARG A 368 16.80 18.23 14.53
N LYS A 369 17.63 17.95 13.52
CA LYS A 369 18.24 18.99 12.67
C LYS A 369 17.17 19.82 11.96
N GLN A 370 16.14 19.17 11.43
CA GLN A 370 15.03 19.86 10.77
C GLN A 370 14.26 20.80 11.72
N ILE A 371 13.97 20.38 12.96
CA ILE A 371 13.29 21.23 13.95
C ILE A 371 14.12 22.48 14.30
N GLN A 372 15.45 22.33 14.41
CA GLN A 372 16.36 23.40 14.81
C GLN A 372 16.69 24.40 13.68
N ARG A 373 16.32 24.11 12.43
CA ARG A 373 16.58 24.98 11.28
C ARG A 373 15.86 26.32 11.40
N LYS A 374 16.59 27.42 11.21
CA LYS A 374 16.04 28.78 11.33
C LYS A 374 15.25 29.22 10.09
N ASP A 375 15.54 28.63 8.94
CA ASP A 375 14.96 28.95 7.64
C ASP A 375 13.60 28.25 7.39
N LEU A 376 13.25 27.24 8.20
CA LEU A 376 11.98 26.52 8.05
C LEU A 376 10.83 27.18 8.82
N GLY A 377 9.67 27.23 8.17
CA GLY A 377 8.42 27.66 8.80
C GLY A 377 7.90 26.66 9.82
N GLU A 378 7.06 27.13 10.75
CA GLU A 378 6.55 26.35 11.88
C GLU A 378 5.84 25.06 11.46
N SER A 379 5.02 25.07 10.40
CA SER A 379 4.35 23.88 9.87
C SER A 379 5.32 22.73 9.52
N SER A 380 6.44 23.05 8.85
CA SER A 380 7.44 22.05 8.46
C SER A 380 8.22 21.50 9.66
N LYS A 381 8.45 22.33 10.68
CA LYS A 381 9.06 21.91 11.95
C LYS A 381 8.11 21.04 12.75
N SER A 382 6.81 21.34 12.73
CA SER A 382 5.80 20.59 13.47
C SER A 382 5.53 19.22 12.87
N SER A 383 5.54 19.10 11.55
CA SER A 383 5.49 17.78 10.89
C SER A 383 6.71 16.92 11.28
N ALA A 384 7.91 17.52 11.32
CA ALA A 384 9.11 16.84 11.82
C ALA A 384 9.03 16.48 13.31
N ALA A 385 8.46 17.37 14.13
CA ALA A 385 8.26 17.16 15.56
C ALA A 385 7.28 16.00 15.82
N LEU A 386 6.20 15.87 15.05
CA LEU A 386 5.30 14.72 15.14
C LEU A 386 6.04 13.41 14.83
N ALA A 387 6.78 13.36 13.71
CA ALA A 387 7.58 12.20 13.37
C ALA A 387 8.61 11.88 14.48
N LEU A 388 9.25 12.91 15.06
CA LEU A 388 10.23 12.75 16.12
C LEU A 388 9.59 12.20 17.39
N ALA A 389 8.42 12.71 17.77
CA ALA A 389 7.66 12.24 18.93
C ALA A 389 7.27 10.76 18.78
N ARG A 390 6.84 10.33 17.59
CA ARG A 390 6.55 8.89 17.31
C ARG A 390 7.78 8.02 17.51
N LEU A 391 8.93 8.45 16.99
CA LEU A 391 10.20 7.73 17.10
C LEU A 391 10.82 7.81 18.49
N SER A 392 10.24 8.58 19.40
CA SER A 392 10.80 8.82 20.72
C SER A 392 10.02 8.16 21.84
N ASP A 393 9.14 7.21 21.49
CA ASP A 393 8.32 6.44 22.42
C ASP A 393 9.07 5.31 23.15
N SER A 394 10.41 5.33 23.10
CA SER A 394 11.28 4.33 23.71
C SER A 394 11.78 4.77 25.09
N ASN A 395 12.18 3.80 25.92
CA ASN A 395 12.76 4.05 27.25
C ASN A 395 14.21 4.61 27.20
N ASP A 396 14.71 4.99 26.02
CA ASP A 396 16.03 5.58 25.83
C ASP A 396 16.08 7.03 26.39
N PRO A 397 17.06 7.39 27.24
CA PRO A 397 17.25 8.76 27.69
C PRO A 397 17.33 9.79 26.56
N ALA A 398 17.95 9.44 25.42
CA ALA A 398 18.00 10.33 24.26
C ALA A 398 16.62 10.51 23.61
N ALA A 399 15.76 9.48 23.67
CA ALA A 399 14.39 9.57 23.18
C ALA A 399 13.53 10.50 24.06
N LYS A 400 13.76 10.54 25.37
CA LYS A 400 13.05 11.48 26.27
C LYS A 400 13.37 12.95 25.94
N GLU A 401 14.62 13.25 25.63
CA GLU A 401 15.03 14.60 25.20
C GLU A 401 14.44 14.95 23.83
N ASP A 402 14.47 14.01 22.87
CA ASP A 402 13.81 14.15 21.57
C ASP A 402 12.32 14.44 21.68
N TYR A 403 11.64 13.68 22.53
CA TYR A 403 10.22 13.84 22.78
C TYR A 403 9.92 15.21 23.39
N SER A 404 10.73 15.66 24.34
CA SER A 404 10.58 16.99 24.95
C SER A 404 10.76 18.11 23.93
N LEU A 405 11.78 18.03 23.07
CA LEU A 405 12.01 18.97 21.98
C LEU A 405 10.83 19.00 20.99
N ALA A 406 10.33 17.82 20.61
CA ALA A 406 9.18 17.69 19.72
C ALA A 406 7.92 18.33 20.32
N MET A 407 7.61 18.03 21.58
CA MET A 407 6.43 18.55 22.25
C MET A 407 6.53 20.07 22.47
N GLU A 408 7.72 20.61 22.76
CA GLU A 408 7.93 22.06 22.82
C GLU A 408 7.61 22.71 21.47
N GLN A 409 8.11 22.16 20.36
CA GLN A 409 7.85 22.69 19.02
C GLN A 409 6.37 22.63 18.63
N LEU A 410 5.65 21.58 19.04
CA LEU A 410 4.22 21.41 18.77
C LEU A 410 3.34 22.33 19.63
N SER A 411 3.78 22.66 20.85
CA SER A 411 3.05 23.54 21.77
C SER A 411 2.96 25.00 21.31
N ARG A 412 3.78 25.41 20.34
CA ARG A 412 3.74 26.75 19.77
C ARG A 412 2.44 26.91 18.98
N ASN A 413 1.47 27.67 19.51
CA ASN A 413 0.10 27.75 18.99
C ASN A 413 -0.05 28.00 17.47
N GLN A 414 0.89 28.70 16.82
CA GLN A 414 0.88 28.96 15.38
C GLN A 414 1.13 27.68 14.56
N SER A 415 1.90 26.76 15.10
CA SER A 415 2.19 25.44 14.52
C SER A 415 0.93 24.59 14.37
N PHE A 416 0.12 24.50 15.44
CA PHE A 416 -1.04 23.61 15.50
C PHE A 416 -2.08 23.92 14.42
N GLN A 417 -2.38 25.21 14.20
CA GLN A 417 -3.39 25.62 13.21
C GLN A 417 -2.93 25.39 11.75
N SER A 418 -1.62 25.25 11.53
CA SER A 418 -1.03 25.01 10.21
C SER A 418 -0.88 23.52 9.85
N LEU A 419 -1.19 22.62 10.79
CA LEU A 419 -1.15 21.18 10.59
C LEU A 419 -2.41 20.70 9.86
N SER A 420 -2.28 19.62 9.08
CA SER A 420 -3.42 18.90 8.51
C SER A 420 -4.31 18.31 9.63
N SER A 421 -5.58 18.02 9.33
CA SER A 421 -6.50 17.41 10.30
C SER A 421 -5.95 16.10 10.89
N ALA A 422 -5.27 15.29 10.07
CA ALA A 422 -4.63 14.06 10.54
C ALA A 422 -3.48 14.33 11.52
N GLU A 423 -2.61 15.30 11.21
CA GLU A 423 -1.51 15.71 12.09
C GLU A 423 -2.03 16.35 13.39
N GLN A 424 -3.14 17.10 13.33
CA GLN A 424 -3.79 17.65 14.52
C GLN A 424 -4.34 16.55 15.41
N ASN A 425 -5.06 15.57 14.86
CA ASN A 425 -5.57 14.42 15.61
C ASN A 425 -4.44 13.62 16.25
N GLU A 426 -3.33 13.49 15.54
CA GLU A 426 -2.16 12.83 16.10
C GLU A 426 -1.54 13.59 17.26
N TYR A 427 -1.35 14.90 17.13
CA TYR A 427 -0.87 15.71 18.25
C TYR A 427 -1.79 15.61 19.46
N ARG A 428 -3.12 15.63 19.24
CA ARG A 428 -4.10 15.39 20.32
C ARG A 428 -3.96 14.01 20.93
N THR A 429 -3.63 12.99 20.14
CA THR A 429 -3.37 11.64 20.63
C THR A 429 -2.18 11.64 21.58
N LEU A 430 -1.08 12.31 21.21
CA LEU A 430 0.11 12.44 22.05
C LEU A 430 -0.21 13.16 23.37
N LEU A 431 -0.88 14.32 23.30
CA LEU A 431 -1.31 15.06 24.50
C LEU A 431 -2.23 14.22 25.39
N GLY A 432 -3.18 13.50 24.78
CA GLY A 432 -4.11 12.67 25.50
C GLY A 432 -3.43 11.49 26.19
N ARG A 433 -2.46 10.86 25.52
CA ARG A 433 -1.63 9.80 26.09
C ARG A 433 -0.77 10.30 27.25
N ASP A 434 -0.11 11.45 27.10
CA ASP A 434 0.73 12.02 28.16
C ASP A 434 -0.12 12.41 29.39
N ALA A 435 -1.28 13.01 29.15
CA ALA A 435 -2.25 13.29 30.20
C ALA A 435 -2.71 12.01 30.91
N PHE A 436 -2.98 10.94 30.15
CA PHE A 436 -3.37 9.65 30.70
C PHE A 436 -2.27 9.02 31.56
N GLN A 437 -1.02 9.03 31.07
CA GLN A 437 0.14 8.53 31.82
C GLN A 437 0.40 9.35 33.09
N ALA A 438 0.15 10.65 33.06
CA ALA A 438 0.22 11.53 34.23
C ALA A 438 -0.97 11.36 35.20
N GLY A 439 -1.93 10.47 34.91
CA GLY A 439 -3.13 10.26 35.70
C GLY A 439 -4.22 11.33 35.52
N ASN A 440 -4.03 12.28 34.60
CA ASN A 440 -5.03 13.29 34.25
C ASN A 440 -6.02 12.74 33.21
N THR A 441 -6.89 11.86 33.67
CA THR A 441 -7.90 11.18 32.85
C THR A 441 -8.91 12.14 32.23
N ALA A 442 -9.22 13.26 32.89
CA ALA A 442 -10.13 14.29 32.36
C ALA A 442 -9.57 14.97 31.10
N GLU A 443 -8.29 15.37 31.11
CA GLU A 443 -7.67 15.96 29.93
C GLU A 443 -7.45 14.92 28.83
N ALA A 444 -7.05 13.69 29.18
CA ALA A 444 -6.95 12.59 28.22
C ALA A 444 -8.28 12.33 27.49
N TYR A 445 -9.38 12.27 28.24
CA TYR A 445 -10.72 12.08 27.67
C TYR A 445 -11.13 13.24 26.77
N LYS A 446 -10.85 14.47 27.18
CA LYS A 446 -11.13 15.67 26.38
C LYS A 446 -10.41 15.63 25.04
N GLN A 447 -9.13 15.24 25.01
CA GLN A 447 -8.40 15.09 23.75
C GLN A 447 -9.00 13.98 22.87
N ALA A 448 -9.35 12.84 23.46
CA ALA A 448 -10.01 11.75 22.73
C ALA A 448 -11.35 12.19 22.09
N LEU A 449 -12.18 12.92 22.83
CA LEU A 449 -13.44 13.46 22.31
C LEU A 449 -13.24 14.50 21.20
N GLN A 450 -12.17 15.30 21.26
CA GLN A 450 -11.86 16.25 20.19
C GLN A 450 -11.47 15.54 18.89
N ILE A 451 -10.72 14.43 18.98
CA ILE A 451 -10.41 13.58 17.84
C ILE A 451 -11.71 12.96 17.28
N LEU A 452 -12.51 12.32 18.13
CA LEU A 452 -13.75 11.64 17.73
C LEU A 452 -14.85 12.58 17.22
N LYS A 453 -14.79 13.86 17.58
CA LYS A 453 -15.67 14.88 17.02
C LYS A 453 -15.33 15.20 15.56
N GLN A 454 -14.05 15.15 15.20
CA GLN A 454 -13.60 15.40 13.83
C GLN A 454 -13.78 14.16 12.96
N ASP A 455 -13.31 13.02 13.45
CA ASP A 455 -13.50 11.72 12.81
C ASP A 455 -14.05 10.73 13.85
N PRO A 456 -15.35 10.44 13.80
CA PRO A 456 -15.99 9.53 14.74
C PRO A 456 -15.50 8.07 14.62
N SER A 457 -14.81 7.73 13.54
CA SER A 457 -14.19 6.43 13.33
C SER A 457 -12.68 6.43 13.62
N ASP A 458 -12.09 7.54 14.06
CA ASP A 458 -10.64 7.62 14.27
C ASP A 458 -10.16 6.54 15.25
N ARG A 459 -9.23 5.69 14.77
CA ARG A 459 -8.69 4.55 15.51
C ARG A 459 -8.05 4.97 16.83
N LYS A 460 -7.19 5.99 16.79
CA LYS A 460 -6.42 6.46 17.94
C LYS A 460 -7.35 7.12 18.96
N GLY A 461 -8.32 7.90 18.47
CA GLY A 461 -9.37 8.51 19.29
C GLY A 461 -10.22 7.47 20.03
N LEU A 462 -10.67 6.41 19.34
CA LEU A 462 -11.48 5.35 19.95
C LEU A 462 -10.70 4.56 21.00
N ILE A 463 -9.45 4.18 20.70
CA ILE A 463 -8.59 3.46 21.65
C ILE A 463 -8.29 4.32 22.88
N LEU A 464 -7.94 5.59 22.71
CA LEU A 464 -7.68 6.49 23.83
C LEU A 464 -8.95 6.71 24.68
N ALA A 465 -10.10 6.92 24.06
CA ALA A 465 -11.37 7.07 24.77
C ALA A 465 -11.73 5.80 25.56
N ALA A 466 -11.55 4.62 24.96
CA ALA A 466 -11.77 3.33 25.60
C ALA A 466 -10.81 3.10 26.78
N GLN A 467 -9.52 3.40 26.63
CA GLN A 467 -8.53 3.31 27.72
C GLN A 467 -8.90 4.18 28.92
N VAL A 468 -9.30 5.43 28.65
CA VAL A 468 -9.70 6.37 29.70
C VAL A 468 -11.01 5.92 30.37
N ALA A 469 -12.00 5.49 29.58
CA ALA A 469 -13.28 5.02 30.11
C ALA A 469 -13.16 3.75 30.95
N LYS A 470 -12.16 2.91 30.68
CA LYS A 470 -11.90 1.69 31.46
C LYS A 470 -11.33 1.99 32.84
N THR A 471 -10.51 3.03 32.95
CA THR A 471 -9.70 3.33 34.15
C THR A 471 -10.25 4.46 35.01
N SER A 472 -11.28 5.17 34.55
CA SER A 472 -11.87 6.29 35.27
C SER A 472 -13.40 6.24 35.25
N ASN A 473 -14.03 6.95 36.18
CA ASN A 473 -15.49 7.09 36.23
C ASN A 473 -15.94 8.15 35.21
N THR A 474 -15.67 7.92 33.93
CA THR A 474 -16.08 8.82 32.84
C THR A 474 -17.59 8.82 32.66
N PRO A 475 -18.17 9.88 32.08
CA PRO A 475 -19.61 9.93 31.80
C PRO A 475 -20.10 8.83 30.84
N THR A 476 -19.22 8.33 29.98
CA THR A 476 -19.52 7.28 29.01
C THR A 476 -18.86 5.99 29.47
N SER A 477 -19.59 4.88 29.45
CA SER A 477 -19.06 3.59 29.85
C SER A 477 -18.13 3.01 28.78
N PHE A 478 -17.20 2.17 29.22
CA PHE A 478 -16.26 1.50 28.32
C PHE A 478 -16.96 0.63 27.27
N GLU A 479 -18.10 0.03 27.62
CA GLU A 479 -18.89 -0.85 26.73
C GLU A 479 -19.35 -0.10 25.46
N VAL A 480 -19.65 1.19 25.55
CA VAL A 480 -20.03 2.01 24.38
C VAL A 480 -18.90 2.09 23.37
N TYR A 481 -17.67 2.31 23.84
CA TYR A 481 -16.49 2.38 22.97
C TYR A 481 -16.09 0.99 22.46
N GLU A 482 -16.23 -0.05 23.28
CA GLU A 482 -16.04 -1.43 22.82
C GLU A 482 -17.00 -1.78 21.68
N GLU A 483 -18.30 -1.55 21.84
CA GLU A 483 -19.31 -1.85 20.83
C GLU A 483 -19.01 -1.10 19.53
N ARG A 484 -18.57 0.16 19.65
CA ARG A 484 -18.17 0.96 18.50
C ARG A 484 -16.92 0.42 17.82
N ILE A 485 -15.88 0.05 18.56
CA ILE A 485 -14.67 -0.56 18.00
C ILE A 485 -15.02 -1.89 17.31
N ARG A 486 -15.87 -2.73 17.91
CA ARG A 486 -16.29 -4.00 17.31
C ARG A 486 -17.15 -3.84 16.07
N SER A 487 -18.07 -2.88 16.06
CA SER A 487 -18.97 -2.64 14.91
C SER A 487 -18.23 -2.07 13.71
N VAL A 488 -17.29 -1.14 13.92
CA VAL A 488 -16.52 -0.52 12.83
C VAL A 488 -15.32 -1.36 12.42
N TYR A 489 -14.61 -1.95 13.40
CA TYR A 489 -13.29 -2.56 13.21
C TYR A 489 -13.21 -4.02 13.64
N GLY A 490 -14.33 -4.73 13.80
CA GLY A 490 -14.36 -6.11 14.31
C GLY A 490 -13.52 -7.14 13.53
N LYS A 491 -13.17 -6.85 12.27
CA LYS A 491 -12.30 -7.69 11.43
C LYS A 491 -10.86 -7.16 11.31
N ASP A 492 -10.58 -5.99 11.87
CA ASP A 492 -9.27 -5.35 11.78
C ASP A 492 -8.35 -5.89 12.90
N PRO A 493 -7.26 -6.57 12.55
CA PRO A 493 -6.42 -7.26 13.53
C PRO A 493 -5.68 -6.29 14.46
N ASP A 494 -5.31 -5.09 13.99
CA ASP A 494 -4.64 -4.08 14.81
C ASP A 494 -5.59 -3.51 15.87
N MET A 495 -6.82 -3.18 15.47
CA MET A 495 -7.83 -2.63 16.38
C MET A 495 -8.29 -3.64 17.42
N MET A 496 -8.48 -4.90 17.02
CA MET A 496 -8.84 -5.96 17.97
C MET A 496 -7.68 -6.29 18.91
N THR A 497 -6.42 -6.22 18.44
CA THR A 497 -5.23 -6.37 19.30
C THR A 497 -5.16 -5.23 20.32
N ALA A 498 -5.34 -3.98 19.89
CA ALA A 498 -5.35 -2.83 20.78
C ALA A 498 -6.50 -2.91 21.81
N LEU A 499 -7.69 -3.39 21.42
CA LEU A 499 -8.80 -3.65 22.34
C LEU A 499 -8.42 -4.71 23.38
N ALA A 500 -7.75 -5.79 22.97
CA ALA A 500 -7.27 -6.83 23.90
C ALA A 500 -6.23 -6.28 24.90
N GLU A 501 -5.34 -5.38 24.48
CA GLU A 501 -4.39 -4.72 25.39
C GLU A 501 -5.08 -3.83 26.45
N ILE A 502 -6.25 -3.25 26.13
CA ILE A 502 -7.05 -2.54 27.14
C ILE A 502 -7.59 -3.54 28.16
N TYR A 503 -8.07 -4.69 27.70
CA TYR A 503 -8.57 -5.75 28.57
C TYR A 503 -7.48 -6.40 29.42
N SER A 504 -6.24 -6.50 28.94
CA SER A 504 -5.17 -7.25 29.62
C SER A 504 -4.83 -6.73 31.01
N ARG A 505 -5.25 -5.51 31.36
CA ARG A 505 -5.05 -4.92 32.69
C ARG A 505 -5.99 -5.49 33.76
N ASP A 506 -7.23 -5.81 33.38
CA ASP A 506 -8.30 -6.15 34.32
C ASP A 506 -8.95 -7.52 34.06
N ASP A 507 -8.93 -7.99 32.81
CA ASP A 507 -9.56 -9.23 32.36
C ASP A 507 -8.66 -9.94 31.32
N ALA A 508 -7.67 -10.66 31.85
CA ALA A 508 -6.70 -11.40 31.05
C ALA A 508 -7.34 -12.54 30.24
N GLU A 509 -8.43 -13.15 30.72
CA GLU A 509 -9.11 -14.21 29.98
C GLU A 509 -9.80 -13.67 28.73
N LYS A 510 -10.52 -12.55 28.85
CA LYS A 510 -11.18 -11.91 27.71
C LYS A 510 -10.17 -11.38 26.71
N ALA A 511 -9.09 -10.76 27.17
CA ALA A 511 -7.98 -10.32 26.31
C ALA A 511 -7.35 -11.50 25.53
N ALA A 512 -7.06 -12.62 26.21
CA ALA A 512 -6.49 -13.79 25.56
C ALA A 512 -7.44 -14.38 24.52
N LYS A 513 -8.75 -14.42 24.79
CA LYS A 513 -9.76 -14.89 23.83
C LYS A 513 -9.78 -14.03 22.56
N ILE A 514 -9.79 -12.70 22.70
CA ILE A 514 -9.75 -11.78 21.55
C ILE A 514 -8.49 -12.03 20.73
N LEU A 515 -7.32 -12.12 21.37
CA LEU A 515 -6.05 -12.35 20.67
C LEU A 515 -5.98 -13.72 19.98
N GLN A 516 -6.58 -14.76 20.57
CA GLN A 516 -6.69 -16.07 19.93
C GLN A 516 -7.59 -16.03 18.70
N GLU A 517 -8.70 -15.30 18.73
CA GLU A 517 -9.56 -15.06 17.57
C GLU A 517 -8.80 -14.33 16.47
N VAL A 518 -8.10 -13.23 16.80
CA VAL A 518 -7.29 -12.47 15.84
C VAL A 518 -6.18 -13.33 15.22
N ALA A 519 -5.44 -14.08 16.04
CA ALA A 519 -4.35 -14.93 15.56
C ALA A 519 -4.83 -16.12 14.72
N ARG A 520 -6.03 -16.66 15.01
CA ARG A 520 -6.65 -17.71 14.19
C ARG A 520 -7.02 -17.18 12.81
N ASP A 521 -7.63 -16.01 12.76
CA ASP A 521 -8.14 -15.43 11.52
C ASP A 521 -7.02 -14.75 10.71
N ASN A 522 -5.92 -14.33 11.37
CA ASN A 522 -4.76 -13.66 10.78
C ASN A 522 -3.43 -14.27 11.28
N PRO A 523 -3.05 -15.47 10.79
CA PRO A 523 -1.90 -16.24 11.31
C PRO A 523 -0.53 -15.60 11.05
N ASP A 524 -0.45 -14.58 10.20
CA ASP A 524 0.79 -13.83 9.92
C ASP A 524 0.83 -12.46 10.63
N HIS A 525 -0.22 -12.11 11.39
CA HIS A 525 -0.29 -10.83 12.09
C HIS A 525 0.58 -10.85 13.36
N LEU A 526 1.84 -10.46 13.20
CA LEU A 526 2.87 -10.50 14.24
C LEU A 526 2.52 -9.74 15.54
N PRO A 527 1.91 -8.53 15.52
CA PRO A 527 1.55 -7.82 16.74
C PRO A 527 0.61 -8.61 17.66
N SER A 528 -0.43 -9.23 17.09
CA SER A 528 -1.38 -10.05 17.86
C SER A 528 -0.71 -11.28 18.47
N GLN A 529 0.21 -11.92 17.75
CA GLN A 529 0.97 -13.05 18.25
C GLN A 529 1.89 -12.65 19.40
N ILE A 530 2.60 -11.53 19.24
CA ILE A 530 3.42 -10.95 20.31
C ILE A 530 2.59 -10.66 21.56
N ALA A 531 1.43 -10.00 21.42
CA ALA A 531 0.54 -9.71 22.53
C ALA A 531 0.02 -10.98 23.21
N LEU A 532 -0.38 -11.99 22.41
CA LEU A 532 -0.84 -13.29 22.93
C LEU A 532 0.26 -13.99 23.72
N TYR A 533 1.48 -14.09 23.17
CA TYR A 533 2.58 -14.77 23.84
C TYR A 533 3.07 -14.05 25.07
N ARG A 534 3.03 -12.70 25.12
CA ARG A 534 3.28 -11.94 26.36
C ARG A 534 2.32 -12.33 27.47
N MET A 535 1.05 -12.55 27.13
CA MET A 535 0.04 -12.97 28.10
C MET A 535 0.19 -14.45 28.49
N GLU A 536 0.51 -15.33 27.53
CA GLU A 536 0.78 -16.74 27.84
C GLU A 536 2.02 -16.89 28.70
N LEU A 537 3.05 -16.05 28.52
CA LEU A 537 4.26 -16.06 29.31
C LEU A 537 3.99 -15.84 30.80
N SER A 538 3.09 -14.93 31.15
CA SER A 538 2.74 -14.67 32.56
C SER A 538 1.91 -15.81 33.17
N ALA A 539 1.16 -16.56 32.36
CA ALA A 539 0.29 -17.64 32.82
C ALA A 539 0.97 -19.03 32.82
N ASN A 540 1.75 -19.34 31.78
CA ASN A 540 2.43 -20.63 31.59
C ASN A 540 3.69 -20.46 30.68
N PRO A 541 4.87 -20.25 31.28
CA PRO A 541 6.12 -20.04 30.56
C PRO A 541 6.51 -21.17 29.62
N ASP A 542 6.28 -22.43 29.99
CA ASP A 542 6.64 -23.60 29.18
C ASP A 542 5.82 -23.69 27.89
N ARG A 543 4.52 -23.40 27.98
CA ARG A 543 3.63 -23.35 26.82
C ARG A 543 4.01 -22.20 25.89
N ALA A 544 4.31 -21.03 26.45
CA ALA A 544 4.74 -19.86 25.69
C ALA A 544 6.07 -20.15 24.95
N ARG A 545 7.06 -20.71 25.64
CA ARG A 545 8.36 -21.13 25.08
C ARG A 545 8.21 -22.03 23.86
N ASN A 546 7.45 -23.13 23.98
CA ASN A 546 7.29 -24.10 22.89
C ASN A 546 6.67 -23.48 21.63
N ARG A 547 5.74 -22.54 21.81
CA ARG A 547 5.09 -21.84 20.69
C ARG A 547 5.98 -20.75 20.10
N LEU A 548 6.67 -19.99 20.95
CA LEU A 548 7.61 -18.93 20.56
C LEU A 548 8.80 -19.46 19.74
N GLN A 549 9.21 -20.72 19.94
CA GLN A 549 10.26 -21.34 19.14
C GLN A 549 9.94 -21.29 17.63
N SER A 550 8.69 -21.56 17.25
CA SER A 550 8.25 -21.46 15.85
C SER A 550 8.29 -20.01 15.33
N LEU A 551 7.95 -19.04 16.18
CA LEU A 551 7.91 -17.63 15.81
C LEU A 551 9.32 -17.04 15.63
N VAL A 552 10.26 -17.40 16.49
CA VAL A 552 11.67 -17.01 16.38
C VAL A 552 12.28 -17.59 15.10
N ASN A 553 11.93 -18.81 14.72
CA ASN A 553 12.41 -19.41 13.47
C ASN A 553 11.88 -18.65 12.23
N LYS A 554 10.64 -18.16 12.28
CA LYS A 554 10.05 -17.34 11.21
C LYS A 554 10.59 -15.91 11.18
N HIS A 555 10.87 -15.33 12.34
CA HIS A 555 11.33 -13.94 12.49
C HIS A 555 12.66 -13.87 13.25
N PRO A 556 13.73 -14.49 12.73
CA PRO A 556 14.97 -14.66 13.49
C PRO A 556 15.63 -13.31 13.82
N GLU A 557 15.46 -12.31 12.96
CA GLU A 557 16.04 -10.98 13.15
C GLU A 557 15.14 -10.02 13.94
N ASN A 558 13.92 -10.40 14.34
CA ASN A 558 13.03 -9.49 15.05
C ASN A 558 13.42 -9.38 16.54
N SER A 559 13.80 -8.19 17.00
CA SER A 559 14.28 -7.97 18.37
C SER A 559 13.19 -8.26 19.43
N GLN A 560 11.94 -7.91 19.15
CA GLN A 560 10.84 -8.11 20.09
C GLN A 560 10.51 -9.61 20.24
N VAL A 561 10.51 -10.35 19.13
CA VAL A 561 10.30 -11.81 19.13
C VAL A 561 11.45 -12.50 19.86
N LEU A 562 12.70 -12.11 19.59
CA LEU A 562 13.87 -12.65 20.27
C LEU A 562 13.84 -12.35 21.78
N ALA A 563 13.49 -11.13 22.16
CA ALA A 563 13.36 -10.72 23.55
C ALA A 563 12.31 -11.56 24.30
N LEU A 564 11.13 -11.75 23.70
CA LEU A 564 10.07 -12.55 24.30
C LEU A 564 10.46 -14.01 24.47
N TYR A 565 11.22 -14.56 23.52
CA TYR A 565 11.71 -15.92 23.64
C TYR A 565 12.77 -16.06 24.72
N ILE A 566 13.67 -15.08 24.87
CA ILE A 566 14.64 -15.02 25.98
C ILE A 566 13.89 -14.95 27.32
N ASP A 567 12.87 -14.08 27.43
CA ASP A 567 12.03 -13.99 28.64
C ASP A 567 11.35 -15.33 28.96
N ALA A 568 10.84 -16.05 27.95
CA ALA A 568 10.23 -17.36 28.11
C ALA A 568 11.21 -18.45 28.55
N GLU A 569 12.42 -18.50 27.98
CA GLU A 569 13.49 -19.42 28.39
C GLU A 569 13.90 -19.19 29.85
N ILE A 570 14.06 -17.92 30.23
CA ILE A 570 14.40 -17.51 31.60
C ILE A 570 13.28 -17.86 32.58
N ALA A 571 12.02 -17.54 32.24
CA ALA A 571 10.87 -17.79 33.09
C ALA A 571 10.56 -19.29 33.27
N ALA A 572 10.83 -20.11 32.24
CA ALA A 572 10.77 -21.57 32.32
C ALA A 572 11.93 -22.18 33.15
N GLY A 573 12.92 -21.38 33.56
CA GLY A 573 14.08 -21.85 34.34
C GLY A 573 15.08 -22.67 33.54
N HIS A 574 14.98 -22.68 32.20
CA HIS A 574 15.86 -23.46 31.33
C HIS A 574 17.14 -22.69 31.04
N ARG A 575 18.19 -22.96 31.82
CA ARG A 575 19.55 -22.47 31.56
C ARG A 575 20.26 -23.46 30.64
N SER A 576 20.20 -23.19 29.34
CA SER A 576 20.80 -24.03 28.31
C SER A 576 21.80 -23.24 27.46
N ASP A 577 22.68 -23.94 26.75
CA ASP A 577 23.55 -23.33 25.74
C ASP A 577 22.75 -22.56 24.67
N ALA A 578 21.51 -22.96 24.41
CA ALA A 578 20.59 -22.26 23.53
C ALA A 578 20.26 -20.86 24.07
N LEU A 579 19.96 -20.71 25.36
CA LEU A 579 19.74 -19.39 25.99
C LEU A 579 21.00 -18.51 25.89
N LEU A 580 22.18 -19.07 26.16
CA LEU A 580 23.45 -18.33 26.03
C LEU A 580 23.69 -17.87 24.59
N ASN A 581 23.35 -18.68 23.58
CA ASN A 581 23.44 -18.29 22.17
C ASN A 581 22.44 -17.18 21.79
N LEU A 582 21.20 -17.24 22.30
CA LEU A 582 20.22 -16.16 22.10
C LEU A 582 20.70 -14.85 22.74
N LEU A 583 21.25 -14.92 23.96
CA LEU A 583 21.80 -13.76 24.66
C LEU A 583 23.04 -13.20 23.96
N ARG A 584 23.92 -14.03 23.39
CA ARG A 584 25.03 -13.57 22.51
C ARG A 584 24.51 -12.82 21.30
N ARG A 585 23.47 -13.35 20.66
CA ARG A 585 22.84 -12.70 19.50
C ARG A 585 22.22 -11.36 19.88
N ALA A 586 21.47 -11.32 20.99
CA ALA A 586 20.91 -10.09 21.53
C ALA A 586 22.01 -9.07 21.89
N TYR A 587 23.10 -9.53 22.52
CA TYR A 587 24.24 -8.68 22.90
C TYR A 587 24.95 -8.07 21.69
N ARG A 588 25.24 -8.84 20.64
CA ARG A 588 25.81 -8.31 19.39
C ARG A 588 24.88 -7.29 18.74
N LYS A 589 23.59 -7.61 18.68
CA LYS A 589 22.60 -6.72 18.10
C LYS A 589 22.47 -5.43 18.89
N GLU A 590 22.51 -5.50 20.22
CA GLU A 590 22.55 -4.34 21.11
C GLU A 590 23.82 -3.49 20.91
N GLN A 591 24.98 -4.11 20.66
CA GLN A 591 26.20 -3.36 20.31
C GLN A 591 26.06 -2.63 18.98
N SER A 592 25.51 -3.29 17.95
CA SER A 592 25.32 -2.66 16.63
C SER A 592 24.16 -1.66 16.60
N ALA A 593 23.13 -1.87 17.41
CA ALA A 593 21.90 -1.09 17.46
C ALA A 593 21.44 -0.93 18.93
N PRO A 594 22.08 -0.03 19.71
CA PRO A 594 21.77 0.15 21.12
C PRO A 594 20.33 0.61 21.34
N GLY A 595 19.64 0.00 22.30
CA GLY A 595 18.20 0.14 22.58
C GLY A 595 17.34 -1.02 22.08
N SER A 596 17.91 -1.96 21.30
CA SER A 596 17.19 -3.12 20.77
C SER A 596 16.73 -4.10 21.84
N PHE A 597 17.46 -4.20 22.95
CA PHE A 597 17.22 -5.11 24.07
C PHE A 597 17.37 -4.38 25.41
N PRO A 598 16.36 -3.60 25.82
CA PRO A 598 16.42 -2.79 27.05
C PRO A 598 16.58 -3.64 28.32
N LEU A 599 16.12 -4.91 28.28
CA LEU A 599 16.23 -5.85 29.40
C LEU A 599 17.53 -6.66 29.40
N LEU A 600 18.44 -6.44 28.44
CA LEU A 600 19.67 -7.23 28.32
C LEU A 600 20.51 -7.23 29.61
N ASN A 601 20.68 -6.07 30.23
CA ASN A 601 21.39 -5.97 31.50
C ASN A 601 20.69 -6.71 32.64
N GLN A 602 19.36 -6.76 32.63
CA GLN A 602 18.58 -7.52 33.61
C GLN A 602 18.76 -9.02 33.39
N TRP A 603 18.71 -9.50 32.14
CA TRP A 603 18.96 -10.91 31.82
C TRP A 603 20.37 -11.33 32.19
N MET A 604 21.37 -10.52 31.85
CA MET A 604 22.78 -10.80 32.15
C MET A 604 23.07 -10.89 33.65
N LYS A 605 22.38 -10.10 34.48
CA LYS A 605 22.48 -10.17 35.95
C LYS A 605 21.95 -11.48 36.54
N GLN A 606 21.12 -12.21 35.81
CA GLN A 606 20.58 -13.50 36.25
C GLN A 606 21.51 -14.68 35.92
N LEU A 607 22.58 -14.44 35.15
CA LEU A 607 23.60 -15.43 34.79
C LEU A 607 24.70 -15.53 35.84
N SER A 608 25.46 -16.63 35.79
CA SER A 608 26.74 -16.70 36.51
C SER A 608 27.75 -15.70 35.92
N PRO A 609 28.77 -15.26 36.69
CA PRO A 609 29.81 -14.37 36.15
C PRO A 609 30.55 -14.95 34.94
N GLU A 610 30.73 -16.26 34.89
CA GLU A 610 31.37 -16.97 33.77
C GLU A 610 30.48 -16.97 32.53
N ASP A 611 29.19 -17.28 32.68
CA ASP A 611 28.22 -17.26 31.58
C ASP A 611 28.03 -15.86 31.01
N ALA A 612 27.92 -14.85 31.89
CA ALA A 612 27.83 -13.45 31.51
C ALA A 612 29.07 -13.01 30.71
N LYS A 613 30.26 -13.45 31.12
CA LYS A 613 31.49 -13.17 30.36
C LYS A 613 31.48 -13.89 29.01
N SER A 614 31.03 -15.15 28.95
CA SER A 614 30.93 -15.92 27.70
C SER A 614 29.94 -15.34 26.68
N VAL A 615 28.94 -14.59 27.14
CA VAL A 615 27.98 -13.88 26.27
C VAL A 615 28.62 -12.64 25.64
N GLN A 616 29.55 -12.01 26.36
CA GLN A 616 30.26 -10.80 25.92
C GLN A 616 31.47 -11.11 25.03
N GLU A 617 31.99 -12.34 25.08
CA GLU A 617 33.11 -12.76 24.25
C GLU A 617 32.69 -12.92 22.77
N PRO A 618 33.50 -12.46 21.80
CA PRO A 618 33.27 -12.78 20.40
C PRO A 618 33.31 -14.30 20.24
N ALA A 619 32.36 -14.89 19.51
CA ALA A 619 32.39 -16.35 19.30
C ALA A 619 33.78 -16.75 18.80
N ALA A 620 34.39 -17.73 19.46
CA ALA A 620 35.55 -18.40 18.90
C ALA A 620 35.21 -18.75 17.45
N LYS A 621 36.09 -18.36 16.51
CA LYS A 621 35.93 -18.70 15.09
C LYS A 621 35.57 -20.17 15.01
N ASP A 622 34.48 -20.45 14.31
CA ASP A 622 34.11 -21.82 13.97
C ASP A 622 35.36 -22.50 13.38
N PRO A 623 35.86 -23.60 13.97
CA PRO A 623 37.03 -24.29 13.45
C PRO A 623 36.84 -24.79 12.01
N SER A 624 35.61 -24.84 11.51
CA SER A 624 35.30 -25.16 10.11
C SER A 624 35.53 -24.00 9.13
N GLN A 625 35.84 -22.79 9.61
CA GLN A 625 36.14 -21.61 8.80
C GLN A 625 37.60 -21.13 8.91
N ASP A 626 38.51 -21.98 9.38
CA ASP A 626 39.95 -21.72 9.33
C ASP A 626 40.54 -22.31 8.04
N PRO A 627 40.88 -21.50 7.01
CA PRO A 627 41.47 -22.00 5.76
C PRO A 627 42.90 -22.53 5.96
N SER A 628 43.47 -22.40 7.16
CA SER A 628 44.84 -22.81 7.47
C SER A 628 44.96 -24.22 8.06
N LYS A 629 43.86 -24.99 8.09
CA LYS A 629 43.84 -26.41 8.49
C LYS A 629 43.32 -27.34 7.38
N GLU A 630 43.77 -27.15 6.14
CA GLU A 630 43.82 -28.23 5.14
C GLU A 630 45.24 -28.80 5.08
N GLU A 631 45.55 -29.73 5.98
CA GLU A 631 46.68 -30.66 5.89
C GLU A 631 46.53 -31.66 7.06
N LYS A 632 46.41 -32.97 6.93
CA LYS A 632 46.74 -33.94 5.87
C LYS A 632 45.77 -35.12 5.96
N ALA A 633 45.27 -35.59 4.82
CA ALA A 633 44.73 -36.94 4.72
C ALA A 633 45.86 -37.98 4.91
N PRO A 634 45.62 -39.13 5.57
CA PRO A 634 46.64 -40.16 5.72
C PRO A 634 46.80 -40.88 4.38
N GLY A 635 47.99 -40.77 3.78
CA GLY A 635 48.39 -41.53 2.61
C GLY A 635 48.41 -43.03 2.92
N LYS A 636 47.70 -43.79 2.08
CA LYS A 636 47.91 -45.24 1.97
C LYS A 636 49.28 -45.49 1.36
N GLY A 637 50.05 -46.38 1.99
CA GLY A 637 51.12 -47.14 1.34
C GLY A 637 52.43 -47.08 2.10
N GLU A 638 52.72 -48.12 2.88
CA GLU A 638 53.91 -48.96 2.62
C GLU A 638 53.87 -50.25 3.44
N GLN A 639 54.39 -51.29 2.79
CA GLN A 639 54.39 -52.69 3.17
C GLN A 639 55.34 -52.94 4.36
N VAL A 640 54.98 -53.93 5.19
CA VAL A 640 55.86 -54.52 6.20
C VAL A 640 56.66 -55.65 5.54
N PRO A 641 57.98 -55.81 5.80
CA PRO A 641 58.75 -56.99 5.43
C PRO A 641 58.41 -58.23 6.28
#